data_AF-A0A1A8TYC0-F1
#
_entry.id   AF-A0A1A8TYC0-F1
#
_cell.length_a   1.000
_cell.length_b   1.000
_cell.length_c   1.000
_cell.angle_alpha   90.00
_cell.angle_beta   90.00
_cell.angle_gamma   90.00
#
_symmetry.space_group_name_H-M   'P 1'
#
loop_
_entity.id
_entity.type
_entity.pdbx_description
1 polymer ?
#
loop_
_entity_poly.entity_id
_entity_poly.type
_entity_poly.pdbx_seq_one_letter_code
_entity_poly.pdbx_strand_id
1 'polypeptide(L)'
;MPSNARAGSLKDPDVADLFCKDDPEKLFADLREIGHGSFGAVYFARDVHSNEVVAIKKMSYSGKQTNEKWQDIIKEVKFLQKLRHPNTIEYRGCYLKEHTAWLVMEYCLGSASDLLEVHKKPLQEVEIAAITHGALQGLAYLHSHNMIHRDVKAGNILLTEPGQVKLGDFGSASILSPANSFVGTPYWMAPEVILAMDEGQYDGKVDVWSLGITCIELAERKPPLFNMNAMSALYHIAQNESPVLQSDHWSDYFRNFVDSCLQKISQDRPTSDVLLKHHFLCRERPMTVVMDLIARTKDAVRELDNLQYRKMKKILFHEAPNGPVPEGGDEEEDVEQYMLRTGTVNSMESSHSLPSMSISASSQSSSVNSLADGSDDSGEMAMMQEGEHTVTSNSSILHKPLSHDNIYDDPYQPEVESQREASSAGGGGGGGGGRRRRRDHFATIRTASLVTRQIQEHEQGSALREQMSGYKRMRRQHQKQLMGLENKLKAEMDEHQLRLDKELEGQRNNFSMEIEKLSKKHQAVLEKETKAVLTEEKKFQQHILGQQKKELTGLIDSQKRQYRQRKEQLKEELNENQSTPKREKQEWLVHQKECLQQLQAEEEAGLLRRQRQYYELQCRQYKRKMLLARHNLEQDLLREELNKKQTLKDLECAMLLRHHESTQELEFRQLGLVQRTRADLIRTQHQTELTNQMEYNKRREQELRQKHAVEVRQQPKSLKSKELQIKRQFQDTCKIQTRQYKALRNHLLENTPKSDHKAVLKRLKDEQTRKLAILAEQYDHSINDMLSTQALRLDETQEAEYKVLRMQLQQELELLNAYQSKIKIHTDTQHEREVKDLEQRVSIRRALLEQRIEEEMLSLQNERSERIRTLLERQASEIESFDSESLRLGFSNMALMGMPGDAYAKQGFPNAQPSSSRSVGHWSHGVHQQNPSSQQLPRRSHNSSSSSGISSGMGDRR
;
A
#
# COMPACT_ATOMS: atom_id res chain seq x y z
N MET A 1 -16.75 2.91 11.26
CA MET A 1 -15.72 3.90 10.94
C MET A 1 -15.09 4.39 12.23
N PRO A 2 -13.75 4.37 12.38
CA PRO A 2 -13.06 5.21 13.37
C PRO A 2 -13.24 6.69 13.00
N SER A 3 -13.11 7.60 13.97
CA SER A 3 -13.19 9.04 13.75
C SER A 3 -11.90 9.58 13.10
N ASN A 4 -12.02 10.43 12.07
CA ASN A 4 -10.90 11.19 11.51
C ASN A 4 -10.41 12.25 12.52
N ALA A 5 -9.52 11.83 13.43
CA ALA A 5 -8.80 12.75 14.30
C ALA A 5 -7.79 13.57 13.48
N ARG A 6 -7.79 14.89 13.68
CA ARG A 6 -6.85 15.82 13.04
C ARG A 6 -5.42 15.56 13.55
N ALA A 7 -4.38 15.68 12.73
CA ALA A 7 -3.00 15.58 13.19
C ALA A 7 -2.72 16.49 14.41
N GLY A 8 -1.99 15.98 15.41
CA GLY A 8 -1.75 16.67 16.69
C GLY A 8 -2.93 16.72 17.66
N SER A 9 -4.10 16.16 17.33
CA SER A 9 -5.30 16.22 18.18
C SER A 9 -5.27 15.20 19.33
N LEU A 10 -4.75 15.62 20.50
CA LEU A 10 -4.77 14.87 21.77
C LEU A 10 -6.19 14.72 22.41
N LYS A 11 -7.23 14.57 21.58
CA LYS A 11 -8.62 14.29 22.00
C LYS A 11 -8.91 12.80 22.15
N ASP A 12 -8.11 11.97 21.51
CA ASP A 12 -8.11 10.52 21.64
C ASP A 12 -7.18 10.14 22.81
N PRO A 13 -7.66 9.47 23.88
CA PRO A 13 -6.83 9.11 25.02
C PRO A 13 -5.66 8.18 24.63
N ASP A 14 -5.88 7.25 23.69
CA ASP A 14 -4.87 6.30 23.19
C ASP A 14 -3.74 6.98 22.38
N VAL A 15 -3.91 8.28 22.10
CA VAL A 15 -2.92 9.18 21.50
C VAL A 15 -2.38 10.17 22.53
N ALA A 16 -3.23 10.67 23.45
CA ALA A 16 -2.82 11.59 24.51
C ALA A 16 -1.81 10.96 25.48
N ASP A 17 -2.02 9.71 25.88
CA ASP A 17 -1.14 9.00 26.84
C ASP A 17 0.22 8.60 26.26
N LEU A 18 0.47 8.90 24.98
CA LEU A 18 1.78 8.73 24.33
C LEU A 18 2.73 9.91 24.59
N PHE A 19 2.18 11.06 25.02
CA PHE A 19 2.93 12.31 25.19
C PHE A 19 2.88 12.82 26.63
N CYS A 20 4.05 13.18 27.14
CA CYS A 20 4.20 13.93 28.38
C CYS A 20 3.59 15.34 28.21
N LYS A 21 2.98 15.87 29.28
CA LYS A 21 2.16 17.10 29.25
C LYS A 21 2.97 18.38 29.50
N ASP A 22 4.21 18.22 29.94
CA ASP A 22 5.13 19.27 30.31
C ASP A 22 5.79 19.93 29.08
N ASP A 23 6.19 21.19 29.23
CA ASP A 23 6.77 21.96 28.12
C ASP A 23 8.25 21.61 27.93
N PRO A 24 8.66 20.93 26.84
CA PRO A 24 10.03 20.42 26.69
C PRO A 24 11.08 21.54 26.58
N GLU A 25 10.69 22.76 26.22
CA GLU A 25 11.58 23.93 26.20
C GLU A 25 11.97 24.42 27.60
N LYS A 26 11.30 23.93 28.65
CA LYS A 26 11.63 24.19 30.06
C LYS A 26 12.34 23.01 30.73
N LEU A 27 12.22 21.82 30.15
CA LEU A 27 12.87 20.60 30.65
C LEU A 27 14.28 20.43 30.09
N PHE A 28 14.52 20.82 28.83
CA PHE A 28 15.76 20.51 28.12
C PHE A 28 16.49 21.78 27.66
N ALA A 29 17.74 21.92 28.09
CA ALA A 29 18.66 23.00 27.74
C ALA A 29 19.85 22.49 26.91
N ASP A 30 20.72 23.40 26.46
CA ASP A 30 21.97 23.09 25.75
C ASP A 30 21.75 22.21 24.48
N LEU A 31 20.76 22.60 23.66
CA LEU A 31 20.39 21.87 22.45
C LEU A 31 21.43 22.08 21.34
N ARG A 32 22.16 21.01 20.99
CA ARG A 32 23.17 21.01 19.92
C ARG A 32 22.85 19.92 18.89
N GLU A 33 22.75 20.26 17.60
CA GLU A 33 22.45 19.27 16.57
C GLU A 33 23.59 18.22 16.43
N ILE A 34 23.22 16.94 16.36
CA ILE A 34 24.13 15.79 16.21
C ILE A 34 23.83 14.93 14.97
N GLY A 35 22.71 15.20 14.28
CA GLY A 35 22.37 14.63 12.98
C GLY A 35 20.98 15.02 12.49
N HIS A 36 20.69 14.78 11.22
CA HIS A 36 19.40 15.09 10.57
C HIS A 36 18.92 13.94 9.68
N GLY A 37 17.61 13.85 9.48
CA GLY A 37 16.96 12.85 8.64
C GLY A 37 15.62 13.34 8.06
N SER A 38 14.88 12.45 7.40
CA SER A 38 13.61 12.78 6.71
C SER A 38 12.52 13.37 7.61
N PHE A 39 12.49 12.97 8.89
CA PHE A 39 11.49 13.42 9.86
C PHE A 39 11.88 14.70 10.61
N GLY A 40 13.16 15.06 10.62
CA GLY A 40 13.70 16.24 11.32
C GLY A 40 15.12 16.04 11.84
N ALA A 41 15.50 16.82 12.86
CA ALA A 41 16.85 16.85 13.41
C ALA A 41 16.93 16.23 14.81
N VAL A 42 18.08 15.63 15.12
CA VAL A 42 18.41 15.01 16.40
C VAL A 42 19.42 15.90 17.13
N TYR A 43 19.12 16.19 18.40
CA TYR A 43 19.92 17.09 19.23
C TYR A 43 20.50 16.32 20.43
N PHE A 44 21.75 16.59 20.77
CA PHE A 44 22.23 16.50 22.15
C PHE A 44 21.46 17.55 22.98
N ALA A 45 21.04 17.20 24.19
CA ALA A 45 20.48 18.14 25.15
C ALA A 45 20.74 17.66 26.58
N ARG A 46 20.52 18.55 27.55
CA ARG A 46 20.66 18.31 28.98
C ARG A 46 19.32 18.54 29.69
N ASP A 47 18.84 17.56 30.44
CA ASP A 47 17.69 17.76 31.33
C ASP A 47 18.09 18.68 32.49
N VAL A 48 17.32 19.74 32.67
CA VAL A 48 17.54 20.78 33.69
C VAL A 48 17.35 20.24 35.12
N HIS A 49 16.60 19.15 35.30
CA HIS A 49 16.25 18.60 36.62
C HIS A 49 17.22 17.52 37.08
N SER A 50 17.52 16.54 36.22
CA SER A 50 18.46 15.45 36.52
C SER A 50 19.93 15.78 36.22
N ASN A 51 20.19 16.84 35.45
CA ASN A 51 21.48 17.12 34.81
C ASN A 51 21.96 16.01 33.83
N GLU A 52 21.07 15.08 33.46
CA GLU A 52 21.39 13.97 32.57
C GLU A 52 21.43 14.40 31.10
N VAL A 53 22.30 13.75 30.32
CA VAL A 53 22.47 14.02 28.88
C VAL A 53 21.58 13.09 28.08
N VAL A 54 20.75 13.66 27.20
CA VAL A 54 19.77 12.95 26.39
C VAL A 54 19.91 13.26 24.89
N ALA A 55 19.41 12.36 24.04
CA ALA A 55 19.21 12.61 22.63
C ALA A 55 17.73 12.96 22.36
N ILE A 56 17.47 14.06 21.65
CA ILE A 56 16.12 14.53 21.31
C ILE A 56 15.94 14.55 19.79
N LYS A 57 15.16 13.60 19.25
CA LYS A 57 14.73 13.57 17.85
C LYS A 57 13.49 14.45 17.70
N LYS A 58 13.66 15.67 17.16
CA LYS A 58 12.56 16.61 16.90
C LYS A 58 11.92 16.31 15.55
N MET A 59 10.66 15.92 15.56
CA MET A 59 9.90 15.51 14.37
C MET A 59 8.75 16.47 14.10
N SER A 60 8.83 17.22 12.99
CA SER A 60 7.85 18.24 12.65
C SER A 60 6.76 17.68 11.73
N TYR A 61 5.53 17.62 12.23
CA TYR A 61 4.34 17.20 11.48
C TYR A 61 3.60 18.38 10.82
N SER A 62 4.26 19.52 10.61
CA SER A 62 3.69 20.63 9.85
C SER A 62 3.77 20.41 8.32
N GLY A 63 2.99 21.19 7.58
CA GLY A 63 2.98 21.22 6.11
C GLY A 63 2.03 20.20 5.46
N LYS A 64 2.18 20.04 4.13
CA LYS A 64 1.22 19.32 3.27
C LYS A 64 1.05 17.81 3.56
N GLN A 65 1.99 17.20 4.30
CA GLN A 65 1.97 15.78 4.68
C GLN A 65 1.71 15.58 6.19
N THR A 66 0.98 16.49 6.84
CA THR A 66 0.78 16.50 8.29
C THR A 66 0.25 15.18 8.86
N ASN A 67 -0.73 14.56 8.20
CA ASN A 67 -1.32 13.29 8.66
C ASN A 67 -0.35 12.10 8.52
N GLU A 68 0.40 12.02 7.43
CA GLU A 68 1.37 10.92 7.19
C GLU A 68 2.49 10.97 8.23
N LYS A 69 3.13 12.13 8.38
CA LYS A 69 4.16 12.35 9.41
C LYS A 69 3.65 12.12 10.83
N TRP A 70 2.42 12.54 11.14
CA TRP A 70 1.82 12.29 12.45
C TRP A 70 1.64 10.80 12.72
N GLN A 71 1.16 10.03 11.73
CA GLN A 71 1.06 8.58 11.87
C GLN A 71 2.43 7.91 12.04
N ASP A 72 3.48 8.38 11.36
CA ASP A 72 4.83 7.83 11.52
C ASP A 72 5.44 8.13 12.91
N ILE A 73 5.25 9.35 13.43
CA ILE A 73 5.60 9.71 14.82
C ILE A 73 4.89 8.77 15.81
N ILE A 74 3.58 8.55 15.62
CA ILE A 74 2.77 7.69 16.50
C ILE A 74 3.23 6.23 16.42
N LYS A 75 3.60 5.72 15.23
CA LYS A 75 4.19 4.37 15.07
C LYS A 75 5.52 4.26 15.81
N GLU A 76 6.43 5.21 15.63
CA GLU A 76 7.77 5.16 16.24
C GLU A 76 7.68 5.23 17.77
N VAL A 77 6.84 6.11 18.34
CA VAL A 77 6.60 6.17 19.79
C VAL A 77 5.97 4.87 20.31
N LYS A 78 4.93 4.33 19.65
CA LYS A 78 4.28 3.05 20.05
C LYS A 78 5.18 1.82 19.85
N PHE A 79 6.23 1.91 19.04
CA PHE A 79 7.27 0.90 18.92
C PHE A 79 8.26 1.02 20.09
N LEU A 80 8.85 2.21 20.27
CA LEU A 80 9.86 2.52 21.29
C LEU A 80 9.38 2.27 22.71
N GLN A 81 8.13 2.60 23.05
CA GLN A 81 7.53 2.32 24.36
C GLN A 81 7.52 0.83 24.76
N LYS A 82 7.65 -0.10 23.79
CA LYS A 82 7.68 -1.55 24.05
C LYS A 82 9.09 -2.09 24.28
N LEU A 83 10.14 -1.34 23.91
CA LEU A 83 11.51 -1.84 23.94
C LEU A 83 12.10 -1.80 25.35
N ARG A 84 12.63 -2.94 25.81
CA ARG A 84 13.33 -3.10 27.09
C ARG A 84 14.49 -4.10 26.93
N HIS A 85 15.56 -3.65 26.26
CA HIS A 85 16.74 -4.47 26.02
C HIS A 85 18.02 -3.60 26.01
N PRO A 86 19.15 -4.05 26.60
CA PRO A 86 20.37 -3.24 26.67
C PRO A 86 20.94 -2.82 25.30
N ASN A 87 20.69 -3.62 24.25
CA ASN A 87 21.13 -3.33 22.88
C ASN A 87 20.05 -2.68 21.99
N THR A 88 19.00 -2.13 22.56
CA THR A 88 18.11 -1.16 21.89
C THR A 88 18.26 0.21 22.54
N ILE A 89 17.99 1.30 21.80
CA ILE A 89 17.96 2.64 22.39
C ILE A 89 16.85 2.75 23.44
N GLU A 90 17.17 3.32 24.59
CA GLU A 90 16.26 3.54 25.69
C GLU A 90 15.34 4.73 25.37
N TYR A 91 14.03 4.47 25.35
CA TYR A 91 12.99 5.47 25.25
C TYR A 91 12.73 6.11 26.62
N ARG A 92 12.78 7.45 26.67
CA ARG A 92 12.65 8.22 27.93
C ARG A 92 11.41 9.11 27.97
N GLY A 93 10.74 9.31 26.85
CA GLY A 93 9.50 10.07 26.75
C GLY A 93 9.31 10.67 25.35
N CYS A 94 8.11 11.20 25.12
CA CYS A 94 7.83 12.02 23.95
C CYS A 94 7.03 13.23 24.42
N TYR A 95 7.40 14.42 23.98
CA TYR A 95 6.76 15.68 24.38
C TYR A 95 6.19 16.37 23.13
N LEU A 96 5.15 17.17 23.29
CA LEU A 96 4.50 17.86 22.18
C LEU A 96 4.57 19.38 22.36
N LYS A 97 5.23 20.07 21.41
CA LYS A 97 5.28 21.53 21.37
C LYS A 97 4.88 22.02 19.98
N GLU A 98 3.76 22.75 19.92
CA GLU A 98 3.14 23.29 18.71
C GLU A 98 2.83 22.24 17.63
N HIS A 99 3.71 22.09 16.64
CA HIS A 99 3.62 21.15 15.52
C HIS A 99 4.84 20.21 15.44
N THR A 100 5.55 20.05 16.56
CA THR A 100 6.77 19.25 16.68
C THR A 100 6.67 18.28 17.85
N ALA A 101 6.85 16.99 17.58
CA ALA A 101 7.08 15.98 18.62
C ALA A 101 8.57 15.95 18.98
N TRP A 102 8.89 15.93 20.27
CA TRP A 102 10.25 15.84 20.81
C TRP A 102 10.40 14.46 21.43
N LEU A 103 10.93 13.51 20.66
CA LEU A 103 11.19 12.14 21.09
C LEU A 103 12.51 12.08 21.85
N VAL A 104 12.46 11.77 23.14
CA VAL A 104 13.62 11.79 24.05
C VAL A 104 14.10 10.36 24.31
N MET A 105 15.40 10.16 24.14
CA MET A 105 16.11 8.89 24.25
C MET A 105 17.41 9.09 25.03
N GLU A 106 18.06 8.01 25.47
CA GLU A 106 19.43 8.09 26.00
C GLU A 106 20.40 8.69 24.95
N TYR A 107 21.48 9.31 25.42
CA TYR A 107 22.51 9.84 24.53
C TYR A 107 23.59 8.81 24.20
N CYS A 108 23.81 8.59 22.90
CA CYS A 108 24.95 7.83 22.38
C CYS A 108 26.02 8.78 21.83
N LEU A 109 27.29 8.39 21.98
CA LEU A 109 28.47 9.12 21.49
C LEU A 109 28.40 9.38 19.98
N GLY A 110 27.98 8.37 19.21
CA GLY A 110 27.85 8.41 17.76
C GLY A 110 27.40 7.08 17.17
N SER A 111 27.30 7.03 15.84
CA SER A 111 27.01 5.80 15.07
C SER A 111 28.29 5.08 14.63
N ALA A 112 28.21 3.79 14.32
CA ALA A 112 29.33 3.05 13.74
C ALA A 112 29.76 3.61 12.36
N SER A 113 28.86 4.28 11.63
CA SER A 113 29.17 5.04 10.41
C SER A 113 30.01 6.31 10.70
N ASP A 114 29.74 7.01 11.81
CA ASP A 114 30.58 8.14 12.24
C ASP A 114 32.02 7.67 12.54
N LEU A 115 32.21 6.50 13.15
CA LEU A 115 33.52 5.91 13.40
C LEU A 115 34.30 5.61 12.09
N LEU A 116 33.63 5.04 11.09
CA LEU A 116 34.21 4.84 9.74
C LEU A 116 34.58 6.17 9.06
N GLU A 117 33.81 7.23 9.30
CA GLU A 117 34.11 8.55 8.78
C GLU A 117 35.22 9.27 9.56
N VAL A 118 35.35 9.10 10.89
CA VAL A 118 36.50 9.63 11.66
C VAL A 118 37.80 8.97 11.20
N HIS A 119 37.88 7.64 11.25
CA HIS A 119 39.15 6.91 10.96
C HIS A 119 39.52 6.86 9.48
N LYS A 120 38.57 7.15 8.59
CA LYS A 120 38.68 7.00 7.11
C LYS A 120 39.22 5.61 6.68
N LYS A 121 39.02 4.59 7.51
CA LYS A 121 39.50 3.20 7.37
C LYS A 121 38.38 2.24 7.78
N PRO A 122 38.42 0.97 7.35
CA PRO A 122 37.64 -0.10 7.98
C PRO A 122 37.89 -0.19 9.49
N LEU A 123 36.97 -0.83 10.20
CA LEU A 123 37.21 -1.26 11.58
C LEU A 123 38.01 -2.58 11.61
N GLN A 124 38.65 -2.89 12.74
CA GLN A 124 39.34 -4.16 12.93
C GLN A 124 38.34 -5.32 13.03
N GLU A 125 38.71 -6.54 12.62
CA GLU A 125 37.79 -7.69 12.66
C GLU A 125 37.18 -7.92 14.07
N VAL A 126 37.97 -7.69 15.12
CA VAL A 126 37.51 -7.81 16.52
C VAL A 126 36.52 -6.70 16.93
N GLU A 127 36.68 -5.50 16.37
CA GLU A 127 35.77 -4.37 16.56
C GLU A 127 34.44 -4.62 15.83
N ILE A 128 34.50 -5.16 14.61
CA ILE A 128 33.32 -5.62 13.84
C ILE A 128 32.60 -6.73 14.61
N ALA A 129 33.31 -7.77 15.09
CA ALA A 129 32.71 -8.85 15.88
C ALA A 129 32.06 -8.36 17.19
N ALA A 130 32.61 -7.31 17.80
CA ALA A 130 32.00 -6.68 18.99
C ALA A 130 30.70 -5.94 18.65
N ILE A 131 30.71 -5.09 17.62
CA ILE A 131 29.55 -4.30 17.17
C ILE A 131 28.45 -5.22 16.64
N THR A 132 28.79 -6.18 15.77
CA THR A 132 27.85 -7.15 15.19
C THR A 132 27.22 -8.04 16.26
N HIS A 133 27.95 -8.45 17.31
CA HIS A 133 27.35 -9.21 18.42
C HIS A 133 26.28 -8.37 19.15
N GLY A 134 26.59 -7.13 19.52
CA GLY A 134 25.64 -6.25 20.21
C GLY A 134 24.40 -5.94 19.36
N ALA A 135 24.59 -5.63 18.07
CA ALA A 135 23.47 -5.44 17.14
C ALA A 135 22.60 -6.70 17.00
N LEU A 136 23.22 -7.88 16.87
CA LEU A 136 22.51 -9.15 16.73
C LEU A 136 21.75 -9.56 18.00
N GLN A 137 22.27 -9.24 19.20
CA GLN A 137 21.54 -9.39 20.46
C GLN A 137 20.27 -8.55 20.46
N GLY A 138 20.35 -7.30 19.98
CA GLY A 138 19.19 -6.44 19.76
C GLY A 138 18.18 -7.03 18.77
N LEU A 139 18.64 -7.58 17.64
CA LEU A 139 17.76 -8.21 16.64
C LEU A 139 17.07 -9.47 17.15
N ALA A 140 17.78 -10.35 17.88
CA ALA A 140 17.17 -11.52 18.52
C ALA A 140 16.04 -11.13 19.50
N TYR A 141 16.26 -10.06 20.28
CA TYR A 141 15.22 -9.49 21.14
C TYR A 141 14.00 -8.97 20.34
N LEU A 142 14.19 -8.27 19.22
CA LEU A 142 13.07 -7.82 18.38
C LEU A 142 12.32 -9.01 17.75
N HIS A 143 13.03 -9.95 17.15
CA HIS A 143 12.44 -11.09 16.44
C HIS A 143 11.66 -12.03 17.38
N SER A 144 12.15 -12.27 18.60
CA SER A 144 11.44 -13.06 19.62
C SER A 144 10.12 -12.42 20.08
N HIS A 145 9.91 -11.13 19.81
CA HIS A 145 8.65 -10.40 20.05
C HIS A 145 7.84 -10.17 18.76
N ASN A 146 8.18 -10.85 17.65
CA ASN A 146 7.60 -10.66 16.31
C ASN A 146 7.73 -9.23 15.75
N MET A 147 8.75 -8.48 16.18
CA MET A 147 9.07 -7.15 15.67
C MET A 147 10.22 -7.22 14.64
N ILE A 148 10.22 -6.29 13.68
CA ILE A 148 11.25 -6.20 12.62
C ILE A 148 11.75 -4.75 12.54
N HIS A 149 13.05 -4.51 12.45
CA HIS A 149 13.67 -3.19 12.39
C HIS A 149 13.63 -2.57 10.99
N ARG A 150 13.88 -3.37 9.95
CA ARG A 150 13.82 -3.07 8.50
C ARG A 150 14.77 -1.98 7.98
N ASP A 151 15.72 -1.51 8.78
CA ASP A 151 16.67 -0.48 8.38
C ASP A 151 18.02 -0.57 9.13
N VAL A 152 18.55 -1.80 9.26
CA VAL A 152 19.86 -2.05 9.89
C VAL A 152 20.98 -1.61 8.95
N LYS A 153 21.80 -0.65 9.40
CA LYS A 153 22.97 -0.08 8.71
C LYS A 153 23.92 0.51 9.74
N ALA A 154 25.19 0.76 9.43
CA ALA A 154 26.15 1.28 10.42
C ALA A 154 25.77 2.67 10.98
N GLY A 155 24.93 3.44 10.27
CA GLY A 155 24.37 4.70 10.75
C GLY A 155 23.32 4.54 11.85
N ASN A 156 22.63 3.39 11.91
CA ASN A 156 21.57 3.08 12.88
C ASN A 156 22.06 2.17 14.03
N ILE A 157 23.33 1.75 13.99
CA ILE A 157 24.00 1.09 15.12
C ILE A 157 24.80 2.16 15.88
N LEU A 158 24.35 2.45 17.09
CA LEU A 158 24.87 3.50 17.96
C LEU A 158 25.77 2.92 19.06
N LEU A 159 26.70 3.74 19.55
CA LEU A 159 27.59 3.39 20.66
C LEU A 159 27.45 4.42 21.79
N THR A 160 27.17 3.95 23.00
CA THR A 160 27.27 4.76 24.23
C THR A 160 28.73 4.93 24.65
N GLU A 161 29.04 5.92 25.49
CA GLU A 161 30.41 6.10 26.00
C GLU A 161 30.95 4.86 26.76
N PRO A 162 30.17 4.15 27.61
CA PRO A 162 30.59 2.89 28.23
C PRO A 162 30.68 1.67 27.28
N GLY A 163 30.71 1.87 25.96
CA GLY A 163 30.87 0.80 24.98
C GLY A 163 29.66 -0.10 24.76
N GLN A 164 28.49 0.20 25.33
CA GLN A 164 27.25 -0.51 25.01
C GLN A 164 26.82 -0.17 23.58
N VAL A 165 26.70 -1.20 22.73
CA VAL A 165 26.24 -1.11 21.33
C VAL A 165 24.72 -1.25 21.28
N LYS A 166 24.02 -0.36 20.57
CA LYS A 166 22.57 -0.23 20.54
C LYS A 166 22.00 -0.03 19.13
N LEU A 167 20.88 -0.67 18.84
CA LEU A 167 20.04 -0.39 17.67
C LEU A 167 19.22 0.90 17.90
N GLY A 168 19.14 1.77 16.90
CA GLY A 168 18.39 3.03 16.92
C GLY A 168 17.71 3.35 15.58
N ASP A 169 16.95 4.45 15.56
CA ASP A 169 16.09 4.89 14.45
C ASP A 169 15.04 3.85 14.01
N PHE A 170 14.00 3.70 14.83
CA PHE A 170 12.92 2.73 14.62
C PHE A 170 11.78 3.24 13.72
N GLY A 171 11.96 4.37 13.01
CA GLY A 171 10.94 4.97 12.14
C GLY A 171 10.50 4.06 10.97
N SER A 172 11.32 3.08 10.57
CA SER A 172 10.98 2.08 9.55
C SER A 172 10.45 0.75 10.12
N ALA A 173 10.39 0.58 11.44
CA ALA A 173 10.15 -0.72 12.08
C ALA A 173 8.71 -1.24 11.91
N SER A 174 8.49 -2.51 12.24
CA SER A 174 7.19 -3.20 12.23
C SER A 174 6.92 -3.87 13.57
N ILE A 175 5.74 -3.63 14.15
CA ILE A 175 5.23 -4.37 15.32
C ILE A 175 4.58 -5.72 14.96
N LEU A 176 4.69 -6.14 13.70
CA LEU A 176 4.15 -7.38 13.16
C LEU A 176 5.19 -8.09 12.29
N SER A 177 5.21 -9.42 12.39
CA SER A 177 5.93 -10.34 11.53
C SER A 177 5.01 -11.51 11.16
N PRO A 178 4.88 -11.91 9.87
CA PRO A 178 5.53 -11.29 8.72
C PRO A 178 4.94 -9.90 8.37
N ALA A 179 5.69 -9.13 7.58
CA ALA A 179 5.30 -7.84 7.03
C ALA A 179 5.41 -7.84 5.49
N ASN A 180 4.80 -6.84 4.83
CA ASN A 180 4.74 -6.72 3.37
C ASN A 180 5.14 -5.34 2.81
N SER A 181 5.10 -4.27 3.62
CA SER A 181 5.35 -2.91 3.11
C SER A 181 6.79 -2.69 2.64
N PHE A 182 6.99 -2.11 1.46
CA PHE A 182 8.31 -1.78 0.91
C PHE A 182 8.95 -0.57 1.65
N VAL A 183 9.87 -0.86 2.58
CA VAL A 183 10.62 0.15 3.39
C VAL A 183 12.06 -0.32 3.65
N GLY A 184 12.93 0.61 4.05
CA GLY A 184 14.35 0.38 4.35
C GLY A 184 15.30 1.14 3.41
N THR A 185 16.58 1.24 3.77
CA THR A 185 17.58 1.94 2.95
C THR A 185 18.07 1.05 1.78
N PRO A 186 17.91 1.43 0.49
CA PRO A 186 18.01 0.54 -0.67
C PRO A 186 19.22 -0.41 -0.78
N TYR A 187 20.42 0.01 -0.39
CA TYR A 187 21.63 -0.82 -0.53
C TYR A 187 21.74 -1.94 0.52
N TRP A 188 20.97 -1.85 1.63
CA TRP A 188 20.93 -2.84 2.70
C TRP A 188 19.67 -3.74 2.62
N MET A 189 18.69 -3.41 1.77
CA MET A 189 17.43 -4.16 1.68
C MET A 189 17.62 -5.61 1.24
N ALA A 190 16.88 -6.52 1.87
CA ALA A 190 16.90 -7.94 1.53
C ALA A 190 16.12 -8.24 0.23
N PRO A 191 16.53 -9.23 -0.59
CA PRO A 191 15.89 -9.55 -1.86
C PRO A 191 14.38 -9.79 -1.75
N GLU A 192 13.93 -10.45 -0.69
CA GLU A 192 12.51 -10.71 -0.45
C GLU A 192 11.69 -9.43 -0.20
N VAL A 193 12.27 -8.37 0.38
CA VAL A 193 11.57 -7.07 0.55
C VAL A 193 11.37 -6.39 -0.80
N ILE A 194 12.33 -6.54 -1.71
CA ILE A 194 12.29 -5.98 -3.07
C ILE A 194 11.33 -6.77 -3.96
N LEU A 195 11.23 -8.08 -3.77
CA LEU A 195 10.30 -8.95 -4.49
C LEU A 195 8.86 -8.90 -3.92
N ALA A 196 8.68 -8.42 -2.68
CA ALA A 196 7.37 -8.36 -2.01
C ALA A 196 6.50 -7.15 -2.38
N MET A 197 6.93 -6.28 -3.32
CA MET A 197 6.31 -4.96 -3.56
C MET A 197 4.80 -4.96 -3.85
N ASP A 198 4.23 -6.03 -4.40
CA ASP A 198 2.80 -6.14 -4.71
C ASP A 198 2.03 -7.12 -3.80
N GLU A 199 2.52 -8.36 -3.63
CA GLU A 199 1.79 -9.47 -2.98
C GLU A 199 2.61 -10.24 -1.91
N GLY A 200 3.88 -9.90 -1.69
CA GLY A 200 4.79 -10.75 -0.90
C GLY A 200 4.76 -10.51 0.62
N GLN A 201 5.36 -11.44 1.36
CA GLN A 201 5.56 -11.37 2.81
C GLN A 201 6.99 -11.74 3.19
N TYR A 202 7.54 -11.07 4.20
CA TYR A 202 8.89 -11.30 4.73
C TYR A 202 8.89 -11.23 6.28
N ASP A 203 9.85 -11.89 6.93
CA ASP A 203 9.99 -11.98 8.39
C ASP A 203 11.24 -11.22 8.90
N GLY A 204 11.65 -11.48 10.16
CA GLY A 204 12.85 -10.89 10.76
C GLY A 204 14.18 -11.20 10.05
N LYS A 205 14.23 -12.20 9.15
CA LYS A 205 15.48 -12.53 8.43
C LYS A 205 15.93 -11.43 7.46
N VAL A 206 15.09 -10.44 7.16
CA VAL A 206 15.49 -9.25 6.39
C VAL A 206 16.51 -8.39 7.14
N ASP A 207 16.42 -8.34 8.48
CA ASP A 207 17.40 -7.64 9.32
C ASP A 207 18.72 -8.40 9.42
N VAL A 208 18.68 -9.73 9.32
CA VAL A 208 19.90 -10.57 9.22
C VAL A 208 20.66 -10.28 7.92
N TRP A 209 19.97 -10.17 6.78
CA TRP A 209 20.60 -9.75 5.53
C TRP A 209 21.18 -8.33 5.64
N SER A 210 20.40 -7.40 6.19
CA SER A 210 20.79 -6.01 6.39
C SER A 210 22.03 -5.90 7.31
N LEU A 211 22.14 -6.75 8.33
CA LEU A 211 23.33 -6.89 9.17
C LEU A 211 24.52 -7.49 8.40
N GLY A 212 24.30 -8.43 7.49
CA GLY A 212 25.33 -8.94 6.57
C GLY A 212 25.92 -7.84 5.68
N ILE A 213 25.06 -7.01 5.07
CA ILE A 213 25.49 -5.82 4.33
C ILE A 213 26.20 -4.82 5.25
N THR A 214 25.75 -4.65 6.49
CA THR A 214 26.41 -3.80 7.49
C THR A 214 27.79 -4.32 7.88
N CYS A 215 28.01 -5.63 7.90
CA CYS A 215 29.34 -6.21 8.12
C CYS A 215 30.30 -5.87 6.97
N ILE A 216 29.82 -5.90 5.72
CA ILE A 216 30.59 -5.39 4.57
C ILE A 216 30.82 -3.88 4.68
N GLU A 217 29.82 -3.10 5.12
CA GLU A 217 29.97 -1.66 5.35
C GLU A 217 31.08 -1.34 6.37
N LEU A 218 31.19 -2.10 7.46
CA LEU A 218 32.25 -1.91 8.47
C LEU A 218 33.64 -2.38 7.98
N ALA A 219 33.67 -3.36 7.07
CA ALA A 219 34.89 -3.92 6.47
C ALA A 219 35.41 -3.15 5.23
N GLU A 220 34.54 -2.50 4.47
CA GLU A 220 34.83 -1.83 3.19
C GLU A 220 34.47 -0.33 3.18
N ARG A 221 34.00 0.17 4.33
CA ARG A 221 33.54 1.55 4.61
C ARG A 221 32.26 1.99 3.89
N LYS A 222 31.67 1.13 3.06
CA LYS A 222 30.46 1.35 2.26
C LYS A 222 29.77 0.02 1.99
N PRO A 223 28.44 -0.02 1.81
CA PRO A 223 27.76 -1.22 1.33
C PRO A 223 28.14 -1.49 -0.15
N PRO A 224 27.94 -2.73 -0.62
CA PRO A 224 27.96 -3.06 -2.04
C PRO A 224 27.05 -2.13 -2.87
N LEU A 225 27.37 -1.98 -4.15
CA LEU A 225 26.58 -1.22 -5.13
C LEU A 225 26.39 0.30 -4.83
N PHE A 226 27.08 0.87 -3.82
CA PHE A 226 26.96 2.29 -3.44
C PHE A 226 27.36 3.29 -4.54
N ASN A 227 28.07 2.84 -5.57
CA ASN A 227 28.38 3.61 -6.78
C ASN A 227 27.20 3.70 -7.78
N MET A 228 26.16 2.88 -7.59
CA MET A 228 24.94 2.88 -8.39
C MET A 228 23.89 3.83 -7.79
N ASN A 229 22.81 4.09 -8.53
CA ASN A 229 21.63 4.75 -7.95
C ASN A 229 20.71 3.69 -7.29
N ALA A 230 19.88 4.13 -6.33
CA ALA A 230 18.99 3.25 -5.57
C ALA A 230 18.17 2.26 -6.43
N MET A 231 17.52 2.70 -7.51
CA MET A 231 16.71 1.79 -8.36
C MET A 231 17.56 0.74 -9.08
N SER A 232 18.77 1.10 -9.52
CA SER A 232 19.70 0.14 -10.10
C SER A 232 20.27 -0.81 -9.04
N ALA A 233 20.55 -0.35 -7.82
CA ALA A 233 20.99 -1.21 -6.72
C ALA A 233 19.90 -2.24 -6.34
N LEU A 234 18.64 -1.80 -6.20
CA LEU A 234 17.49 -2.67 -5.93
C LEU A 234 17.32 -3.76 -7.00
N TYR A 235 17.44 -3.39 -8.28
CA TYR A 235 17.38 -4.35 -9.39
C TYR A 235 18.53 -5.38 -9.30
N HIS A 236 19.75 -4.94 -9.02
CA HIS A 236 20.90 -5.85 -8.88
C HIS A 236 20.75 -6.79 -7.68
N ILE A 237 20.30 -6.31 -6.51
CA ILE A 237 20.05 -7.17 -5.33
C ILE A 237 18.97 -8.23 -5.65
N ALA A 238 17.91 -7.84 -6.36
CA ALA A 238 16.85 -8.76 -6.75
C ALA A 238 17.32 -9.80 -7.79
N GLN A 239 18.13 -9.43 -8.79
CA GLN A 239 18.48 -10.31 -9.92
C GLN A 239 19.82 -11.06 -9.76
N ASN A 240 20.88 -10.42 -9.27
CA ASN A 240 22.25 -10.97 -9.28
C ASN A 240 22.52 -11.86 -8.04
N GLU A 241 23.69 -12.50 -8.02
CA GLU A 241 24.21 -13.23 -6.85
C GLU A 241 24.46 -12.29 -5.65
N SER A 242 24.49 -12.85 -4.44
CA SER A 242 24.76 -12.11 -3.22
C SER A 242 26.19 -11.54 -3.21
N PRO A 243 26.41 -10.34 -2.65
CA PRO A 243 27.76 -9.79 -2.49
C PRO A 243 28.53 -10.54 -1.40
N VAL A 244 29.86 -10.59 -1.54
CA VAL A 244 30.82 -11.17 -0.59
C VAL A 244 31.86 -10.13 -0.20
N LEU A 245 32.63 -10.38 0.86
CA LEU A 245 33.80 -9.56 1.22
C LEU A 245 34.87 -9.65 0.12
N GLN A 246 35.34 -8.50 -0.38
CA GLN A 246 36.24 -8.42 -1.54
C GLN A 246 37.71 -8.78 -1.24
N SER A 247 38.06 -9.17 -0.01
CA SER A 247 39.46 -9.31 0.40
C SER A 247 39.73 -10.53 1.28
N ASP A 248 40.73 -11.31 0.89
CA ASP A 248 41.06 -12.59 1.51
C ASP A 248 41.70 -12.46 2.90
N HIS A 249 42.13 -11.26 3.30
CA HIS A 249 42.82 -11.03 4.58
C HIS A 249 41.94 -11.19 5.84
N TRP A 250 40.62 -11.22 5.68
CA TRP A 250 39.68 -11.54 6.75
C TRP A 250 39.80 -13.02 7.17
N SER A 251 39.31 -13.39 8.35
CA SER A 251 39.23 -14.80 8.75
C SER A 251 38.07 -15.53 8.08
N ASP A 252 38.20 -16.85 7.90
CA ASP A 252 37.13 -17.68 7.34
C ASP A 252 35.86 -17.67 8.21
N TYR A 253 36.02 -17.46 9.52
CA TYR A 253 34.87 -17.26 10.42
C TYR A 253 34.10 -15.99 10.08
N PHE A 254 34.77 -14.88 9.72
CA PHE A 254 34.10 -13.64 9.34
C PHE A 254 33.47 -13.74 7.95
N ARG A 255 34.18 -14.31 6.96
CA ARG A 255 33.59 -14.64 5.64
C ARG A 255 32.33 -15.48 5.81
N ASN A 256 32.43 -16.63 6.47
CA ASN A 256 31.31 -17.56 6.64
C ASN A 256 30.13 -16.94 7.43
N PHE A 257 30.37 -15.98 8.33
CA PHE A 257 29.30 -15.21 8.97
C PHE A 257 28.57 -14.29 7.99
N VAL A 258 29.31 -13.58 7.14
CA VAL A 258 28.74 -12.70 6.09
C VAL A 258 27.99 -13.53 5.05
N ASP A 259 28.58 -14.62 4.57
CA ASP A 259 27.96 -15.54 3.61
C ASP A 259 26.68 -16.17 4.18
N SER A 260 26.66 -16.50 5.48
CA SER A 260 25.47 -16.97 6.18
C SER A 260 24.39 -15.90 6.26
N CYS A 261 24.75 -14.65 6.60
CA CYS A 261 23.80 -13.54 6.61
C CYS A 261 23.22 -13.23 5.22
N LEU A 262 24.02 -13.43 4.17
CA LEU A 262 23.68 -13.06 2.79
C LEU A 262 23.19 -14.24 1.93
N GLN A 263 22.65 -15.29 2.55
CA GLN A 263 21.87 -16.30 1.83
C GLN A 263 20.65 -15.64 1.17
N LYS A 264 20.57 -15.74 -0.16
CA LYS A 264 19.56 -15.04 -0.97
C LYS A 264 18.16 -15.61 -0.78
N ILE A 265 18.07 -16.92 -0.57
CA ILE A 265 16.82 -17.62 -0.22
C ILE A 265 16.60 -17.45 1.29
N SER A 266 15.45 -16.88 1.67
CA SER A 266 15.16 -16.55 3.07
C SER A 266 15.02 -17.80 3.96
N GLN A 267 14.60 -18.93 3.42
CA GLN A 267 14.55 -20.21 4.13
C GLN A 267 15.94 -20.64 4.63
N ASP A 268 16.94 -20.57 3.75
CA ASP A 268 18.32 -21.01 4.02
C ASP A 268 19.11 -20.04 4.90
N ARG A 269 18.71 -18.76 4.93
CA ARG A 269 19.28 -17.76 5.83
C ARG A 269 18.99 -18.11 7.30
N PRO A 270 20.00 -18.21 8.19
CA PRO A 270 19.78 -18.50 9.60
C PRO A 270 19.06 -17.35 10.32
N THR A 271 18.38 -17.66 11.43
CA THR A 271 17.79 -16.63 12.30
C THR A 271 18.86 -15.98 13.18
N SER A 272 18.51 -14.85 13.77
CA SER A 272 19.31 -14.12 14.77
C SER A 272 19.89 -15.02 15.86
N ASP A 273 19.06 -15.90 16.41
CA ASP A 273 19.32 -16.77 17.56
C ASP A 273 20.20 -17.98 17.22
N VAL A 274 20.30 -18.30 15.93
CA VAL A 274 21.29 -19.24 15.38
C VAL A 274 22.63 -18.52 15.18
N LEU A 275 22.62 -17.32 14.58
CA LEU A 275 23.83 -16.53 14.34
C LEU A 275 24.52 -16.06 15.63
N LEU A 276 23.80 -15.86 16.74
CA LEU A 276 24.39 -15.57 18.05
C LEU A 276 25.34 -16.68 18.55
N LYS A 277 25.26 -17.89 17.98
CA LYS A 277 26.11 -19.04 18.30
C LYS A 277 27.23 -19.25 17.27
N HIS A 278 27.34 -18.36 16.27
CA HIS A 278 28.33 -18.46 15.20
C HIS A 278 29.75 -18.19 15.71
N HIS A 279 30.73 -18.96 15.23
CA HIS A 279 32.09 -18.96 15.77
C HIS A 279 32.76 -17.57 15.71
N PHE A 280 32.43 -16.77 14.69
CA PHE A 280 32.84 -15.36 14.58
C PHE A 280 32.50 -14.50 15.80
N LEU A 281 31.32 -14.68 16.38
CA LEU A 281 30.84 -13.88 17.53
C LEU A 281 31.24 -14.51 18.87
N CYS A 282 31.38 -15.84 18.91
CA CYS A 282 31.78 -16.62 20.08
C CYS A 282 33.29 -16.64 20.35
N ARG A 283 34.12 -16.20 19.39
CA ARG A 283 35.58 -16.14 19.56
C ARG A 283 35.96 -15.17 20.68
N GLU A 284 36.90 -15.58 21.54
CA GLU A 284 37.41 -14.77 22.64
C GLU A 284 37.99 -13.43 22.13
N ARG A 285 37.72 -12.36 22.88
CA ARG A 285 38.16 -10.99 22.60
C ARG A 285 38.22 -10.18 23.91
N PRO A 286 39.07 -9.14 24.00
CA PRO A 286 39.07 -8.25 25.16
C PRO A 286 37.71 -7.58 25.34
N MET A 287 37.23 -7.50 26.59
CA MET A 287 35.97 -6.81 26.91
C MET A 287 36.06 -5.29 26.67
N THR A 288 37.28 -4.75 26.60
CA THR A 288 37.56 -3.32 26.35
C THR A 288 37.46 -2.93 24.87
N VAL A 289 37.36 -3.85 23.91
CA VAL A 289 37.46 -3.56 22.46
C VAL A 289 36.61 -2.35 22.00
N VAL A 290 35.40 -2.19 22.53
CA VAL A 290 34.53 -1.06 22.18
C VAL A 290 34.94 0.23 22.91
N MET A 291 35.38 0.14 24.17
CA MET A 291 35.96 1.26 24.93
C MET A 291 37.24 1.78 24.26
N ASP A 292 38.14 0.88 23.85
CA ASP A 292 39.41 1.17 23.20
C ASP A 292 39.19 1.84 21.84
N LEU A 293 38.21 1.34 21.07
CA LEU A 293 37.73 1.95 19.84
C LEU A 293 37.15 3.35 20.08
N ILE A 294 36.35 3.56 21.14
CA ILE A 294 35.79 4.85 21.51
C ILE A 294 36.89 5.85 21.89
N ALA A 295 37.82 5.48 22.76
CA ALA A 295 38.96 6.31 23.16
C ALA A 295 39.78 6.73 21.94
N ARG A 296 40.20 5.75 21.12
CA ARG A 296 40.92 5.98 19.85
C ARG A 296 40.13 6.86 18.87
N THR A 297 38.80 6.83 18.90
CA THR A 297 37.94 7.69 18.07
C THR A 297 37.88 9.12 18.62
N LYS A 298 37.73 9.31 19.94
CA LYS A 298 37.81 10.63 20.58
C LYS A 298 39.16 11.30 20.29
N ASP A 299 40.26 10.57 20.47
CA ASP A 299 41.62 11.05 20.19
C ASP A 299 41.77 11.44 18.72
N ALA A 300 41.35 10.56 17.79
CA ALA A 300 41.36 10.87 16.36
C ALA A 300 40.52 12.09 15.98
N VAL A 301 39.40 12.37 16.68
CA VAL A 301 38.60 13.58 16.46
C VAL A 301 39.34 14.84 16.89
N ARG A 302 40.09 14.83 18.00
CA ARG A 302 40.86 16.00 18.46
C ARG A 302 41.99 16.39 17.49
N GLU A 303 42.49 15.43 16.71
CA GLU A 303 43.53 15.62 15.68
C GLU A 303 42.97 15.92 14.26
N LEU A 304 41.65 16.12 14.09
CA LEU A 304 41.04 16.43 12.79
C LEU A 304 41.30 17.88 12.33
N ASP A 305 41.32 18.08 11.01
CA ASP A 305 41.29 19.43 10.44
C ASP A 305 40.00 20.19 10.81
N ASN A 306 40.04 21.53 10.79
CA ASN A 306 38.93 22.40 11.19
C ASN A 306 37.60 22.14 10.47
N LEU A 307 37.59 21.57 9.26
CA LEU A 307 36.37 21.25 8.52
C LEU A 307 35.78 19.92 8.98
N GLN A 308 36.62 18.90 9.15
CA GLN A 308 36.20 17.58 9.64
C GLN A 308 35.86 17.61 11.13
N TYR A 309 36.62 18.36 11.93
CA TYR A 309 36.32 18.62 13.34
C TYR A 309 34.96 19.28 13.53
N ARG A 310 34.61 20.29 12.71
CA ARG A 310 33.27 20.93 12.76
C ARG A 310 32.12 19.94 12.57
N LYS A 311 32.31 18.87 11.78
CA LYS A 311 31.32 17.79 11.59
C LYS A 311 31.36 16.75 12.71
N MET A 312 32.54 16.41 13.22
CA MET A 312 32.73 15.29 14.17
C MET A 312 32.84 15.69 15.65
N LYS A 313 32.87 16.99 15.98
CA LYS A 313 32.87 17.50 17.37
C LYS A 313 31.74 16.94 18.26
N LYS A 314 30.65 16.42 17.67
CA LYS A 314 29.58 15.72 18.39
C LYS A 314 30.07 14.54 19.23
N ILE A 315 31.15 13.87 18.81
CA ILE A 315 31.81 12.77 19.53
C ILE A 315 32.41 13.24 20.88
N LEU A 316 32.66 14.54 21.04
CA LEU A 316 33.28 15.13 22.24
C LEU A 316 32.29 15.90 23.13
N PHE A 317 30.98 15.94 22.80
CA PHE A 317 30.02 16.77 23.54
C PHE A 317 29.82 16.36 25.00
N HIS A 318 30.09 15.11 25.36
CA HIS A 318 30.05 14.63 26.75
C HIS A 318 31.20 15.19 27.62
N GLU A 319 32.28 15.69 27.00
CA GLU A 319 33.49 16.16 27.71
C GLU A 319 33.45 17.68 28.04
N ALA A 320 32.35 18.37 27.76
CA ALA A 320 32.17 19.77 28.16
C ALA A 320 32.10 19.87 29.70
N PRO A 321 32.98 20.67 30.35
CA PRO A 321 33.25 20.51 31.78
C PRO A 321 32.09 20.98 32.67
N ASN A 322 31.59 20.07 33.52
CA ASN A 322 30.79 20.41 34.69
C ASN A 322 31.69 21.05 35.77
N GLY A 323 31.87 22.37 35.71
CA GLY A 323 32.55 23.16 36.73
C GLY A 323 31.86 24.52 36.92
N PRO A 324 31.96 25.14 38.11
CA PRO A 324 31.45 26.50 38.32
C PRO A 324 32.23 27.49 37.46
N VAL A 325 31.52 28.44 36.85
CA VAL A 325 32.12 29.52 36.04
C VAL A 325 33.08 30.34 36.91
N PRO A 326 34.38 30.44 36.57
CA PRO A 326 35.28 31.39 37.19
C PRO A 326 34.96 32.79 36.64
N GLU A 327 34.74 33.77 37.52
CA GLU A 327 34.72 35.18 37.11
C GLU A 327 36.14 35.66 36.76
N GLY A 328 36.28 36.32 35.62
CA GLY A 328 37.48 37.12 35.27
C GLY A 328 38.43 36.47 34.27
N GLY A 329 38.58 37.11 33.10
CA GLY A 329 39.53 36.72 32.06
C GLY A 329 39.03 37.05 30.66
N ASP A 330 39.03 38.33 30.28
CA ASP A 330 38.72 38.76 28.91
C ASP A 330 39.77 38.23 27.92
N GLU A 331 39.34 37.64 26.80
CA GLU A 331 39.77 37.97 25.42
C GLU A 331 39.05 37.07 24.37
N GLU A 332 38.74 37.63 23.19
CA GLU A 332 38.23 36.97 21.97
C GLU A 332 36.79 36.35 21.92
N GLU A 333 35.78 37.01 22.50
CA GLU A 333 34.39 36.94 21.97
C GLU A 333 34.05 38.20 21.12
N ASP A 334 34.47 38.26 19.84
CA ASP A 334 34.16 39.43 18.98
C ASP A 334 34.02 39.11 17.47
N VAL A 335 33.03 38.29 17.09
CA VAL A 335 32.62 38.11 15.68
C VAL A 335 31.10 37.96 15.47
N GLU A 336 30.38 37.20 16.30
CA GLU A 336 28.97 36.80 15.99
C GLU A 336 27.87 37.75 16.52
N GLN A 337 28.20 38.85 17.21
CA GLN A 337 27.19 39.75 17.82
C GLN A 337 26.81 41.00 17.00
N TYR A 338 26.68 40.89 15.67
CA TYR A 338 26.06 41.95 14.86
C TYR A 338 25.18 41.40 13.72
N MET A 339 23.91 41.08 14.02
CA MET A 339 22.78 40.99 13.07
C MET A 339 21.41 40.79 13.77
N LEU A 340 21.37 40.19 14.97
CA LEU A 340 20.11 39.78 15.64
C LEU A 340 19.47 40.85 16.55
N ARG A 341 19.05 42.01 16.00
CA ARG A 341 18.18 42.94 16.76
C ARG A 341 17.23 43.86 15.96
N THR A 342 16.32 43.31 15.16
CA THR A 342 15.07 44.03 14.81
C THR A 342 13.91 43.11 14.42
N GLY A 343 12.72 43.38 14.96
CA GLY A 343 11.43 43.21 14.28
C GLY A 343 10.89 41.79 14.03
N THR A 344 9.92 41.37 14.84
CA THR A 344 8.98 40.29 14.49
C THR A 344 8.00 40.74 13.39
N VAL A 345 7.97 40.07 12.24
CA VAL A 345 6.78 39.94 11.36
C VAL A 345 6.96 38.75 10.40
N ASN A 346 5.83 38.19 9.93
CA ASN A 346 5.82 37.03 9.02
C ASN A 346 6.24 37.40 7.59
N SER A 347 7.08 36.56 6.97
CA SER A 347 6.96 36.25 5.54
C SER A 347 7.60 34.88 5.22
N MET A 348 7.28 34.32 4.06
CA MET A 348 7.84 33.08 3.55
C MET A 348 9.02 33.34 2.60
N GLU A 349 9.66 32.25 2.17
CA GLU A 349 10.56 32.16 1.01
C GLU A 349 11.97 32.77 1.14
N SER A 350 12.95 31.91 1.45
CA SER A 350 14.36 32.11 1.10
C SER A 350 14.99 30.78 0.67
N SER A 351 14.94 30.48 -0.62
CA SER A 351 15.72 29.38 -1.19
C SER A 351 17.17 29.80 -1.34
N HIS A 352 18.11 29.21 -0.58
CA HIS A 352 19.51 28.94 -0.96
C HIS A 352 20.31 28.36 0.21
N SER A 353 20.58 27.05 0.20
CA SER A 353 21.62 26.39 1.00
C SER A 353 22.02 25.08 0.33
N LEU A 354 23.33 24.80 0.27
CA LEU A 354 23.87 23.63 -0.44
C LEU A 354 23.77 22.37 0.44
N PRO A 355 23.12 21.28 -0.01
CA PRO A 355 23.03 20.06 0.79
C PRO A 355 24.39 19.36 0.93
N SER A 356 24.79 19.06 2.16
CA SER A 356 25.83 18.04 2.40
C SER A 356 25.29 16.65 2.03
N MET A 357 26.11 15.82 1.39
CA MET A 357 25.65 14.54 0.81
C MET A 357 25.47 13.42 1.85
N SER A 358 24.35 13.47 2.59
CA SER A 358 23.77 12.35 3.33
C SER A 358 22.64 11.73 2.50
N ILE A 359 22.82 10.50 1.98
CA ILE A 359 21.91 9.91 0.97
C ILE A 359 20.69 9.22 1.61
N SER A 360 19.82 10.00 2.24
CA SER A 360 18.51 9.53 2.73
C SER A 360 17.52 9.42 1.56
N ALA A 361 17.36 8.21 1.02
CA ALA A 361 16.40 7.94 -0.06
C ALA A 361 14.97 7.78 0.49
N SER A 362 14.21 8.88 0.56
CA SER A 362 12.80 8.85 0.99
C SER A 362 11.89 8.25 -0.08
N SER A 363 11.24 7.13 0.22
CA SER A 363 10.15 6.58 -0.59
C SER A 363 8.98 7.57 -0.73
N GLN A 364 8.52 7.82 -1.95
CA GLN A 364 7.21 8.44 -2.20
C GLN A 364 6.20 7.34 -2.54
N SER A 365 5.68 6.68 -1.51
CA SER A 365 4.48 5.84 -1.60
C SER A 365 3.23 6.72 -1.52
N SER A 366 2.36 6.67 -2.53
CA SER A 366 1.21 7.56 -2.65
C SER A 366 -0.03 7.08 -1.89
N SER A 367 -0.44 7.82 -0.85
CA SER A 367 -1.71 7.63 -0.13
C SER A 367 -2.62 8.86 -0.30
N VAL A 368 -3.69 8.75 -1.09
CA VAL A 368 -4.60 9.88 -1.38
C VAL A 368 -6.09 9.50 -1.33
N ASN A 369 -6.76 9.98 -0.28
CA ASN A 369 -8.17 10.42 -0.20
C ASN A 369 -8.27 11.34 1.04
N SER A 370 -8.99 12.45 1.08
CA SER A 370 -9.86 13.09 0.08
C SER A 370 -9.76 14.64 0.19
N LEU A 371 -10.28 15.35 -0.82
CA LEU A 371 -11.05 16.63 -0.79
C LEU A 371 -10.92 17.55 0.46
N ALA A 372 -10.70 18.87 0.38
CA ALA A 372 -10.49 19.87 -0.69
C ALA A 372 -9.77 21.10 -0.03
N ASP A 373 -9.61 22.33 -0.54
CA ASP A 373 -10.04 23.10 -1.73
C ASP A 373 -8.97 24.23 -1.98
N GLY A 374 -9.07 25.28 -2.81
CA GLY A 374 -10.10 25.85 -3.70
C GLY A 374 -9.59 27.14 -4.40
N SER A 375 -10.45 27.84 -5.17
CA SER A 375 -10.27 29.15 -5.87
C SER A 375 -9.02 29.38 -6.77
N ASP A 376 -9.28 29.57 -8.07
CA ASP A 376 -8.94 30.74 -8.95
C ASP A 376 -7.48 31.22 -9.14
N ASP A 377 -7.06 31.76 -10.29
CA ASP A 377 -7.57 31.80 -11.69
C ASP A 377 -6.42 32.24 -12.65
N SER A 378 -6.55 31.97 -13.97
CA SER A 378 -5.81 32.56 -15.13
C SER A 378 -4.25 32.62 -15.09
N GLY A 379 -3.52 32.93 -16.18
CA GLY A 379 -3.87 32.99 -17.60
C GLY A 379 -2.67 33.38 -18.51
N GLU A 380 -2.62 32.77 -19.70
CA GLU A 380 -1.91 33.23 -20.93
C GLU A 380 -0.36 33.37 -20.99
N MET A 381 0.10 33.72 -22.20
CA MET A 381 1.45 33.53 -22.75
C MET A 381 2.30 34.81 -22.75
N ALA A 382 3.62 34.65 -22.77
CA ALA A 382 4.54 35.61 -23.41
C ALA A 382 5.78 34.88 -23.97
N MET A 383 6.47 35.50 -24.95
CA MET A 383 7.64 34.94 -25.63
C MET A 383 8.84 35.90 -25.61
N MET A 384 10.04 35.33 -25.78
CA MET A 384 11.33 35.98 -26.09
C MET A 384 11.89 37.00 -25.08
N GLN A 385 13.09 36.73 -24.57
CA GLN A 385 14.29 37.44 -25.04
C GLN A 385 15.59 36.69 -24.68
N GLU A 386 16.64 36.92 -25.47
CA GLU A 386 18.00 36.42 -25.22
C GLU A 386 18.79 37.41 -24.36
N GLY A 387 19.81 36.92 -23.65
CA GLY A 387 20.70 37.76 -22.84
C GLY A 387 21.90 37.00 -22.29
N GLU A 388 23.03 37.06 -23.00
CA GLU A 388 24.29 36.44 -22.55
C GLU A 388 25.00 37.30 -21.50
N HIS A 389 25.38 36.72 -20.35
CA HIS A 389 26.44 37.25 -19.50
C HIS A 389 27.36 36.14 -18.98
N THR A 390 28.65 36.23 -19.30
CA THR A 390 29.71 35.25 -18.96
C THR A 390 30.70 35.86 -17.97
N VAL A 391 30.79 35.31 -16.74
CA VAL A 391 31.82 35.69 -15.75
C VAL A 391 32.36 34.46 -14.99
N THR A 392 33.60 34.11 -15.31
CA THR A 392 34.63 33.35 -14.53
C THR A 392 34.30 32.04 -13.78
N SER A 393 35.06 31.00 -14.11
CA SER A 393 35.33 29.82 -13.25
C SER A 393 36.68 29.92 -12.55
N ASN A 394 36.81 29.37 -11.33
CA ASN A 394 38.05 28.80 -10.71
C ASN A 394 37.75 28.29 -9.28
N SER A 395 38.39 27.26 -8.72
CA SER A 395 39.36 26.30 -9.29
C SER A 395 39.44 24.98 -8.50
N SER A 396 39.54 23.87 -9.24
CA SER A 396 39.97 22.49 -8.90
C SER A 396 40.70 22.16 -7.59
N ILE A 397 40.50 20.92 -7.11
CA ILE A 397 41.53 19.86 -6.95
C ILE A 397 40.84 18.48 -6.91
N LEU A 398 41.41 17.45 -7.55
CA LEU A 398 41.02 16.04 -7.35
C LEU A 398 42.19 15.11 -7.72
N HIS A 399 42.53 14.18 -6.82
CA HIS A 399 43.64 13.23 -7.01
C HIS A 399 43.28 12.10 -7.98
N LYS A 400 44.31 11.55 -8.64
CA LYS A 400 44.23 10.39 -9.53
C LYS A 400 44.94 9.18 -8.89
N PRO A 401 44.24 8.10 -8.52
CA PRO A 401 44.85 6.82 -8.15
C PRO A 401 45.50 6.12 -9.37
N LEU A 402 46.40 5.19 -9.07
CA LEU A 402 47.08 4.33 -10.06
C LEU A 402 46.27 3.04 -10.30
N SER A 403 46.47 2.40 -11.46
CA SER A 403 45.77 1.17 -11.84
C SER A 403 46.69 0.23 -12.66
N HIS A 404 47.33 -0.69 -11.95
CA HIS A 404 48.10 -1.87 -12.38
C HIS A 404 47.99 -2.84 -11.18
N ASP A 405 47.79 -4.15 -11.34
CA ASP A 405 47.64 -4.97 -12.54
C ASP A 405 46.61 -6.08 -12.29
N ASN A 406 46.25 -6.84 -13.33
CA ASN A 406 45.93 -8.25 -13.13
C ASN A 406 46.51 -9.05 -14.30
N ILE A 407 47.36 -10.02 -13.95
CA ILE A 407 48.11 -10.88 -14.87
C ILE A 407 47.39 -12.22 -14.98
N TYR A 408 47.54 -12.90 -16.11
CA TYR A 408 47.34 -14.35 -16.18
C TYR A 408 48.46 -14.96 -17.03
N ASP A 409 48.94 -16.14 -16.62
CA ASP A 409 50.18 -16.75 -17.10
C ASP A 409 50.06 -17.40 -18.50
N ASP A 410 51.18 -17.56 -19.22
CA ASP A 410 51.98 -18.81 -19.24
C ASP A 410 53.29 -18.59 -20.08
N PRO A 411 54.14 -19.56 -20.49
CA PRO A 411 55.51 -19.54 -19.99
C PRO A 411 56.60 -19.57 -21.07
N TYR A 412 57.72 -18.87 -20.85
CA TYR A 412 59.06 -19.39 -21.19
C TYR A 412 60.18 -18.54 -20.55
N GLN A 413 61.14 -19.20 -19.90
CA GLN A 413 62.45 -18.64 -19.53
C GLN A 413 63.49 -19.16 -20.54
N PRO A 414 64.60 -18.45 -20.80
CA PRO A 414 65.69 -18.41 -19.82
C PRO A 414 66.42 -17.05 -19.65
N GLU A 415 67.11 -16.95 -18.51
CA GLU A 415 68.52 -16.51 -18.31
C GLU A 415 69.21 -15.66 -19.42
N VAL A 416 70.00 -14.62 -19.13
CA VAL A 416 71.26 -14.70 -18.36
C VAL A 416 71.61 -13.39 -17.61
N GLU A 417 71.96 -13.57 -16.34
CA GLU A 417 72.97 -12.91 -15.48
C GLU A 417 73.82 -11.70 -15.95
N SER A 418 74.03 -10.72 -15.04
CA SER A 418 75.24 -9.88 -14.76
C SER A 418 74.82 -8.50 -14.21
N GLN A 419 75.21 -8.04 -13.01
CA GLN A 419 76.56 -7.64 -12.54
C GLN A 419 77.15 -6.47 -13.35
N ARG A 420 77.59 -5.32 -12.81
CA ARG A 420 77.77 -4.73 -11.44
C ARG A 420 77.48 -3.20 -11.55
N GLU A 421 77.60 -2.28 -10.57
CA GLU A 421 78.54 -2.17 -9.43
C GLU A 421 78.03 -1.14 -8.38
N ALA A 422 78.59 -1.10 -7.18
CA ALA A 422 78.15 -0.21 -6.09
C ALA A 422 79.29 0.28 -5.17
N SER A 423 79.21 1.55 -4.73
CA SER A 423 79.99 2.17 -3.63
C SER A 423 79.53 3.64 -3.46
N SER A 424 78.94 4.08 -2.33
CA SER A 424 79.53 4.42 -1.01
C SER A 424 80.14 5.85 -0.96
N ALA A 425 80.09 6.63 0.14
CA ALA A 425 79.28 6.58 1.38
C ALA A 425 79.40 7.92 2.17
N GLY A 426 78.50 8.14 3.14
CA GLY A 426 78.61 9.18 4.19
C GLY A 426 78.17 10.61 3.80
N GLY A 427 77.79 11.48 4.74
CA GLY A 427 77.54 11.26 6.18
C GLY A 427 77.62 12.56 7.01
N GLY A 428 76.86 12.64 8.10
CA GLY A 428 76.94 13.75 9.09
C GLY A 428 75.82 14.80 8.97
N GLY A 429 75.22 15.16 10.11
CA GLY A 429 74.14 16.16 10.20
C GLY A 429 74.58 17.51 10.76
N GLY A 430 73.62 18.40 11.02
CA GLY A 430 73.82 19.71 11.62
C GLY A 430 72.75 20.71 11.15
N GLY A 431 72.08 21.38 12.09
CA GLY A 431 71.01 22.34 11.79
C GLY A 431 71.47 23.80 11.78
N GLY A 432 70.70 24.68 11.14
CA GLY A 432 70.91 26.13 11.17
C GLY A 432 69.94 26.88 10.26
N GLY A 433 69.11 27.77 10.82
CA GLY A 433 68.10 28.51 10.06
C GLY A 433 68.63 29.80 9.40
N GLY A 434 68.28 30.05 8.15
CA GLY A 434 68.70 31.24 7.40
C GLY A 434 67.61 31.78 6.45
N ARG A 435 66.96 32.89 6.82
CA ARG A 435 65.87 33.51 6.05
C ARG A 435 66.36 34.11 4.71
N ARG A 436 65.66 33.88 3.58
CA ARG A 436 64.87 34.94 2.86
C ARG A 436 64.34 34.59 1.46
N ARG A 437 63.20 35.26 1.17
CA ARG A 437 62.62 35.72 -0.12
C ARG A 437 61.85 34.73 -1.02
N ARG A 438 60.62 35.14 -1.34
CA ARG A 438 59.76 34.65 -2.43
C ARG A 438 60.41 34.91 -3.80
N ARG A 439 60.05 34.10 -4.79
CA ARG A 439 59.92 34.53 -6.20
C ARG A 439 58.75 33.77 -6.85
N ASP A 440 58.16 34.38 -7.86
CA ASP A 440 56.73 34.24 -8.14
C ASP A 440 56.32 33.04 -9.02
N HIS A 441 55.00 32.83 -9.07
CA HIS A 441 54.30 31.81 -9.84
C HIS A 441 54.72 31.78 -11.32
N PHE A 442 54.96 30.59 -11.84
CA PHE A 442 54.98 30.34 -13.29
C PHE A 442 53.85 29.37 -13.65
N ALA A 443 52.80 29.87 -14.29
CA ALA A 443 51.63 29.07 -14.64
C ALA A 443 51.93 28.17 -15.85
N THR A 444 51.79 26.85 -15.67
CA THR A 444 52.12 25.88 -16.72
C THR A 444 51.11 25.92 -17.87
N ILE A 445 51.53 26.42 -19.03
CA ILE A 445 50.75 26.39 -20.27
C ILE A 445 50.45 24.92 -20.62
N ARG A 446 49.18 24.55 -20.63
CA ARG A 446 48.73 23.21 -21.07
C ARG A 446 48.69 23.16 -22.60
N THR A 447 49.17 22.06 -23.18
CA THR A 447 49.20 21.85 -24.63
C THR A 447 47.80 21.90 -25.23
N ALA A 448 47.62 22.56 -26.38
CA ALA A 448 46.30 22.72 -27.01
C ALA A 448 45.56 21.40 -27.24
N SER A 449 46.27 20.32 -27.58
CA SER A 449 45.70 18.98 -27.73
C SER A 449 45.04 18.41 -26.46
N LEU A 450 45.51 18.81 -25.27
CA LEU A 450 44.89 18.42 -24.00
C LEU A 450 43.55 19.15 -23.81
N VAL A 451 43.48 20.43 -24.21
CA VAL A 451 42.27 21.25 -24.14
C VAL A 451 41.22 20.77 -25.13
N THR A 452 41.59 20.52 -26.40
CA THR A 452 40.67 19.96 -27.41
C THR A 452 40.12 18.61 -26.98
N ARG A 453 40.96 17.74 -26.40
CA ARG A 453 40.54 16.45 -25.86
C ARG A 453 39.55 16.60 -24.70
N GLN A 454 39.83 17.48 -23.73
CA GLN A 454 38.92 17.75 -22.62
C GLN A 454 37.58 18.37 -23.07
N ILE A 455 37.57 19.14 -24.16
CA ILE A 455 36.33 19.65 -24.77
C ILE A 455 35.50 18.51 -25.35
N GLN A 456 36.08 17.62 -26.17
CA GLN A 456 35.33 16.47 -26.71
C GLN A 456 34.83 15.51 -25.62
N GLU A 457 35.67 15.20 -24.62
CA GLU A 457 35.29 14.37 -23.46
C GLU A 457 34.17 15.04 -22.62
N HIS A 458 34.13 16.39 -22.56
CA HIS A 458 33.06 17.15 -21.91
C HIS A 458 31.77 17.19 -22.74
N GLU A 459 31.85 17.37 -24.07
CA GLU A 459 30.72 17.39 -25.00
C GLU A 459 30.00 16.03 -25.04
N GLN A 460 30.74 14.93 -25.17
CA GLN A 460 30.20 13.57 -25.07
C GLN A 460 29.49 13.35 -23.72
N GLY A 461 30.12 13.78 -22.62
CA GLY A 461 29.50 13.74 -21.29
C GLY A 461 28.29 14.66 -21.12
N SER A 462 28.21 15.76 -21.88
CA SER A 462 27.06 16.68 -21.86
C SER A 462 25.86 16.08 -22.58
N ALA A 463 26.05 15.64 -23.84
CA ALA A 463 24.99 15.03 -24.65
C ALA A 463 24.35 13.80 -23.98
N LEU A 464 25.16 12.94 -23.35
CA LEU A 464 24.65 11.79 -22.61
C LEU A 464 23.84 12.20 -21.35
N ARG A 465 24.27 13.25 -20.64
CA ARG A 465 23.52 13.80 -19.49
C ARG A 465 22.20 14.43 -19.92
N GLU A 466 22.19 15.13 -21.06
CA GLU A 466 21.01 15.78 -21.62
C GLU A 466 19.97 14.76 -22.12
N GLN A 467 20.39 13.75 -22.88
CA GLN A 467 19.53 12.65 -23.34
C GLN A 467 18.90 11.89 -22.15
N MET A 468 19.69 11.61 -21.10
CA MET A 468 19.19 11.00 -19.86
C MET A 468 18.31 11.94 -19.03
N SER A 469 18.47 13.27 -19.15
CA SER A 469 17.57 14.26 -18.52
C SER A 469 16.21 14.28 -19.22
N GLY A 470 16.19 14.23 -20.55
CA GLY A 470 14.97 14.12 -21.36
C GLY A 470 14.17 12.85 -21.04
N TYR A 471 14.80 11.68 -21.03
CA TYR A 471 14.14 10.42 -20.67
C TYR A 471 13.57 10.44 -19.23
N LYS A 472 14.33 10.97 -18.26
CA LYS A 472 13.86 11.13 -16.87
C LYS A 472 12.68 12.10 -16.76
N ARG A 473 12.65 13.17 -17.58
CA ARG A 473 11.52 14.11 -17.66
C ARG A 473 10.26 13.42 -18.19
N MET A 474 10.39 12.66 -19.28
CA MET A 474 9.29 11.88 -19.87
C MET A 474 8.73 10.85 -18.87
N ARG A 475 9.59 10.04 -18.20
CA ARG A 475 9.13 9.05 -17.21
C ARG A 475 8.38 9.70 -16.03
N ARG A 476 8.84 10.86 -15.54
CA ARG A 476 8.14 11.66 -14.52
C ARG A 476 6.79 12.21 -15.03
N GLN A 477 6.71 12.62 -16.28
CA GLN A 477 5.45 13.06 -16.90
C GLN A 477 4.45 11.91 -17.04
N HIS A 478 4.90 10.72 -17.47
CA HIS A 478 4.07 9.52 -17.56
C HIS A 478 3.50 9.13 -16.17
N GLN A 479 4.34 9.16 -15.13
CA GLN A 479 3.92 8.89 -13.74
C GLN A 479 2.91 9.95 -13.24
N LYS A 480 3.16 11.24 -13.51
CA LYS A 480 2.22 12.34 -13.18
C LYS A 480 0.88 12.19 -13.92
N GLN A 481 0.88 11.68 -15.15
CA GLN A 481 -0.32 11.46 -15.94
C GLN A 481 -1.15 10.29 -15.40
N LEU A 482 -0.53 9.18 -14.99
CA LEU A 482 -1.23 8.06 -14.35
C LEU A 482 -1.82 8.48 -12.99
N MET A 483 -1.01 9.06 -12.10
CA MET A 483 -1.50 9.55 -10.80
C MET A 483 -2.60 10.62 -10.94
N GLY A 484 -2.49 11.49 -11.95
CA GLY A 484 -3.51 12.48 -12.28
C GLY A 484 -4.79 11.92 -12.91
N LEU A 485 -4.73 10.71 -13.48
CA LEU A 485 -5.90 9.95 -13.94
C LEU A 485 -6.54 9.20 -12.76
N GLU A 486 -5.75 8.47 -11.98
CA GLU A 486 -6.19 7.73 -10.79
C GLU A 486 -6.96 8.63 -9.81
N ASN A 487 -6.43 9.84 -9.52
CA ASN A 487 -7.12 10.83 -8.68
C ASN A 487 -8.47 11.29 -9.26
N LYS A 488 -8.62 11.39 -10.59
CA LYS A 488 -9.89 11.78 -11.23
C LYS A 488 -10.91 10.66 -11.18
N LEU A 489 -10.49 9.43 -11.45
CA LEU A 489 -11.34 8.24 -11.39
C LEU A 489 -11.80 8.01 -9.94
N LYS A 490 -10.94 8.28 -8.97
CA LYS A 490 -11.31 8.21 -7.55
C LYS A 490 -12.32 9.28 -7.13
N ALA A 491 -12.19 10.51 -7.63
CA ALA A 491 -13.21 11.55 -7.43
C ALA A 491 -14.55 11.20 -8.12
N GLU A 492 -14.52 10.63 -9.33
CA GLU A 492 -15.73 10.11 -10.02
C GLU A 492 -16.41 8.99 -9.21
N MET A 493 -15.64 8.12 -8.56
CA MET A 493 -16.14 7.05 -7.69
C MET A 493 -16.73 7.59 -6.38
N ASP A 494 -16.03 8.51 -5.70
CA ASP A 494 -16.52 9.17 -4.48
C ASP A 494 -17.82 9.95 -4.76
N GLU A 495 -17.94 10.63 -5.93
CA GLU A 495 -19.17 11.31 -6.36
C GLU A 495 -20.29 10.32 -6.73
N HIS A 496 -19.97 9.21 -7.38
CA HIS A 496 -20.94 8.16 -7.73
C HIS A 496 -21.54 7.51 -6.48
N GLN A 497 -20.70 7.11 -5.52
CA GLN A 497 -21.14 6.57 -4.23
C GLN A 497 -22.07 7.55 -3.49
N LEU A 498 -21.66 8.83 -3.37
CA LEU A 498 -22.48 9.86 -2.72
C LEU A 498 -23.83 10.09 -3.42
N ARG A 499 -23.88 9.94 -4.76
CA ARG A 499 -25.11 10.04 -5.55
C ARG A 499 -26.06 8.86 -5.29
N LEU A 500 -25.51 7.64 -5.18
CA LEU A 500 -26.29 6.43 -4.87
C LEU A 500 -26.82 6.46 -3.43
N ASP A 501 -25.99 6.78 -2.44
CA ASP A 501 -26.40 6.86 -1.03
C ASP A 501 -27.55 7.87 -0.82
N LYS A 502 -27.48 9.01 -1.51
CA LYS A 502 -28.53 10.03 -1.51
C LYS A 502 -29.84 9.56 -2.17
N GLU A 503 -29.77 8.71 -3.20
CA GLU A 503 -30.96 8.08 -3.78
C GLU A 503 -31.57 7.06 -2.80
N LEU A 504 -30.74 6.19 -2.19
CA LEU A 504 -31.19 5.21 -1.20
C LEU A 504 -31.88 5.87 0.00
N GLU A 505 -31.26 6.90 0.59
CA GLU A 505 -31.83 7.63 1.72
C GLU A 505 -33.11 8.38 1.33
N GLY A 506 -33.13 9.02 0.16
CA GLY A 506 -34.33 9.67 -0.38
C GLY A 506 -35.51 8.70 -0.51
N GLN A 507 -35.30 7.52 -1.10
CA GLN A 507 -36.36 6.53 -1.26
C GLN A 507 -36.77 5.87 0.06
N ARG A 508 -35.83 5.58 0.98
CA ARG A 508 -36.17 5.08 2.32
C ARG A 508 -37.07 6.04 3.10
N ASN A 509 -36.81 7.34 3.01
CA ASN A 509 -37.66 8.36 3.61
C ASN A 509 -39.05 8.39 2.95
N ASN A 510 -39.14 8.32 1.63
CA ASN A 510 -40.42 8.21 0.90
C ASN A 510 -41.22 6.96 1.34
N PHE A 511 -40.56 5.80 1.42
CA PHE A 511 -41.20 4.53 1.79
C PHE A 511 -41.73 4.57 3.23
N SER A 512 -40.99 5.17 4.16
CA SER A 512 -41.42 5.37 5.54
C SER A 512 -42.66 6.29 5.62
N MET A 513 -42.65 7.40 4.88
CA MET A 513 -43.81 8.31 4.78
C MET A 513 -45.05 7.63 4.16
N GLU A 514 -44.89 6.75 3.18
CA GLU A 514 -46.02 5.99 2.62
C GLU A 514 -46.62 4.99 3.61
N ILE A 515 -45.78 4.27 4.37
CA ILE A 515 -46.24 3.34 5.41
C ILE A 515 -46.96 4.09 6.53
N GLU A 516 -46.40 5.22 7.00
CA GLU A 516 -47.02 6.04 8.05
C GLU A 516 -48.37 6.63 7.59
N LYS A 517 -48.45 7.09 6.34
CA LYS A 517 -49.69 7.58 5.71
C LYS A 517 -50.75 6.47 5.56
N LEU A 518 -50.34 5.25 5.23
CA LEU A 518 -51.24 4.09 5.15
C LEU A 518 -51.76 3.70 6.54
N SER A 519 -50.88 3.65 7.56
CA SER A 519 -51.25 3.38 8.95
C SER A 519 -52.27 4.41 9.48
N LYS A 520 -52.02 5.71 9.24
CA LYS A 520 -52.96 6.79 9.60
C LYS A 520 -54.32 6.66 8.88
N LYS A 521 -54.34 6.26 7.60
CA LYS A 521 -55.57 5.93 6.85
C LYS A 521 -56.32 4.75 7.50
N HIS A 522 -55.62 3.67 7.86
CA HIS A 522 -56.22 2.48 8.48
C HIS A 522 -56.83 2.78 9.85
N GLN A 523 -56.12 3.51 10.71
CA GLN A 523 -56.62 3.97 12.01
C GLN A 523 -57.91 4.80 11.85
N ALA A 524 -57.93 5.75 10.91
CA ALA A 524 -59.10 6.58 10.64
C ALA A 524 -60.31 5.75 10.12
N VAL A 525 -60.07 4.68 9.36
CA VAL A 525 -61.10 3.73 8.90
C VAL A 525 -61.69 2.96 10.08
N LEU A 526 -60.85 2.38 10.95
CA LEU A 526 -61.30 1.61 12.13
C LEU A 526 -62.09 2.47 13.11
N GLU A 527 -61.67 3.72 13.35
CA GLU A 527 -62.41 4.67 14.17
C GLU A 527 -63.76 5.06 13.57
N LYS A 528 -63.80 5.31 12.25
CA LYS A 528 -65.04 5.63 11.54
C LYS A 528 -66.03 4.48 11.62
N GLU A 529 -65.58 3.25 11.39
CA GLU A 529 -66.44 2.06 11.43
C GLU A 529 -66.94 1.80 12.85
N THR A 530 -66.09 1.95 13.88
CA THR A 530 -66.51 1.84 15.28
C THR A 530 -67.61 2.85 15.63
N LYS A 531 -67.49 4.10 15.16
CA LYS A 531 -68.50 5.16 15.34
C LYS A 531 -69.79 4.87 14.55
N ALA A 532 -69.69 4.24 13.38
CA ALA A 532 -70.85 3.80 12.59
C ALA A 532 -71.62 2.65 13.26
N VAL A 533 -70.91 1.59 13.69
CA VAL A 533 -71.50 0.44 14.42
C VAL A 533 -72.25 0.89 15.68
N LEU A 534 -71.66 1.77 16.49
CA LEU A 534 -72.31 2.33 17.69
C LEU A 534 -73.54 3.20 17.38
N THR A 535 -73.67 3.70 16.14
CA THR A 535 -74.82 4.49 15.68
C THR A 535 -75.93 3.59 15.15
N GLU A 536 -75.59 2.56 14.36
CA GLU A 536 -76.55 1.57 13.87
C GLU A 536 -77.08 0.66 15.00
N GLU A 537 -76.26 0.31 16.00
CA GLU A 537 -76.73 -0.42 17.20
C GLU A 537 -77.86 0.34 17.91
N LYS A 538 -77.72 1.66 18.08
CA LYS A 538 -78.74 2.51 18.71
C LYS A 538 -80.02 2.58 17.88
N LYS A 539 -79.92 2.66 16.55
CA LYS A 539 -81.09 2.60 15.65
C LYS A 539 -81.79 1.25 15.73
N PHE A 540 -81.03 0.16 15.75
CA PHE A 540 -81.56 -1.21 15.87
C PHE A 540 -82.30 -1.42 17.22
N GLN A 541 -81.71 -0.96 18.32
CA GLN A 541 -82.35 -0.95 19.65
C GLN A 541 -83.65 -0.14 19.65
N GLN A 542 -83.63 1.08 19.11
CA GLN A 542 -84.82 1.93 18.98
C GLN A 542 -85.91 1.30 18.10
N HIS A 543 -85.54 0.58 17.04
CA HIS A 543 -86.48 -0.14 16.18
C HIS A 543 -87.21 -1.24 16.94
N ILE A 544 -86.47 -2.10 17.67
CA ILE A 544 -87.07 -3.18 18.48
C ILE A 544 -87.97 -2.59 19.58
N LEU A 545 -87.51 -1.59 20.34
CA LEU A 545 -88.31 -0.92 21.37
C LEU A 545 -89.56 -0.26 20.78
N GLY A 546 -89.46 0.30 19.57
CA GLY A 546 -90.58 0.87 18.81
C GLY A 546 -91.61 -0.17 18.37
N GLN A 547 -91.17 -1.37 17.96
CA GLN A 547 -92.06 -2.50 17.69
C GLN A 547 -92.73 -3.00 18.97
N GLN A 548 -91.96 -3.24 20.04
CA GLN A 548 -92.46 -3.74 21.32
C GLN A 548 -93.50 -2.81 21.93
N LYS A 549 -93.31 -1.49 21.83
CA LYS A 549 -94.31 -0.50 22.23
C LYS A 549 -95.61 -0.60 21.42
N LYS A 550 -95.54 -0.87 20.11
CA LYS A 550 -96.74 -1.08 19.26
C LYS A 550 -97.48 -2.35 19.65
N GLU A 551 -96.76 -3.46 19.85
CA GLU A 551 -97.33 -4.73 20.31
C GLU A 551 -98.02 -4.59 21.67
N LEU A 552 -97.36 -3.95 22.65
CA LEU A 552 -97.91 -3.71 23.98
C LEU A 552 -99.17 -2.83 23.93
N THR A 553 -99.13 -1.75 23.14
CA THR A 553 -100.33 -0.89 22.93
C THR A 553 -101.47 -1.68 22.28
N GLY A 554 -101.15 -2.53 21.29
CA GLY A 554 -102.12 -3.40 20.62
C GLY A 554 -102.73 -4.46 21.56
N LEU A 555 -101.93 -5.06 22.45
CA LEU A 555 -102.41 -5.96 23.50
C LEU A 555 -103.37 -5.23 24.44
N ILE A 556 -102.94 -4.10 24.99
CA ILE A 556 -103.74 -3.27 25.91
C ILE A 556 -105.08 -2.87 25.27
N ASP A 557 -105.09 -2.47 23.99
CA ASP A 557 -106.34 -2.14 23.30
C ASP A 557 -107.16 -3.37 22.88
N SER A 558 -106.56 -4.55 22.74
CA SER A 558 -107.28 -5.82 22.62
C SER A 558 -107.96 -6.20 23.94
N GLN A 559 -107.22 -6.19 25.05
CA GLN A 559 -107.71 -6.46 26.41
C GLN A 559 -108.84 -5.50 26.80
N LYS A 560 -108.75 -4.20 26.46
CA LYS A 560 -109.85 -3.23 26.65
C LYS A 560 -111.12 -3.60 25.88
N ARG A 561 -111.02 -4.21 24.70
CA ARG A 561 -112.18 -4.65 23.89
C ARG A 561 -112.77 -5.94 24.43
N GLN A 562 -111.94 -6.95 24.70
CA GLN A 562 -112.35 -8.20 25.33
C GLN A 562 -112.98 -7.97 26.71
N TYR A 563 -112.43 -7.07 27.52
CA TYR A 563 -113.00 -6.70 28.82
C TYR A 563 -114.39 -6.05 28.70
N ARG A 564 -114.66 -5.26 27.65
CA ARG A 564 -116.01 -4.73 27.39
C ARG A 564 -116.98 -5.86 27.05
N GLN A 565 -116.63 -6.73 26.11
CA GLN A 565 -117.46 -7.86 25.67
C GLN A 565 -117.72 -8.86 26.83
N ARG A 566 -116.68 -9.25 27.58
CA ARG A 566 -116.84 -10.16 28.73
C ARG A 566 -117.62 -9.49 29.87
N LYS A 567 -117.50 -8.17 30.07
CA LYS A 567 -118.33 -7.40 31.01
C LYS A 567 -119.80 -7.27 30.57
N GLU A 568 -120.10 -7.42 29.29
CA GLU A 568 -121.47 -7.48 28.77
C GLU A 568 -122.04 -8.89 28.95
N GLN A 569 -121.31 -9.94 28.57
CA GLN A 569 -121.67 -11.33 28.85
C GLN A 569 -121.88 -11.62 30.34
N LEU A 570 -121.00 -11.12 31.22
CA LEU A 570 -121.13 -11.25 32.68
C LEU A 570 -122.34 -10.50 33.27
N LYS A 571 -123.02 -9.63 32.51
CA LYS A 571 -124.35 -9.10 32.88
C LYS A 571 -125.48 -10.00 32.40
N GLU A 572 -125.33 -10.61 31.23
CA GLU A 572 -126.31 -11.53 30.64
C GLU A 572 -126.39 -12.82 31.48
N GLU A 573 -125.25 -13.44 31.77
CA GLU A 573 -125.10 -14.60 32.68
C GLU A 573 -125.70 -14.33 34.09
N LEU A 574 -125.64 -13.07 34.55
CA LEU A 574 -126.18 -12.64 35.84
C LEU A 574 -127.70 -12.36 35.82
N ASN A 575 -128.28 -12.17 34.62
CA ASN A 575 -129.69 -11.88 34.40
C ASN A 575 -130.54 -13.15 34.24
N GLU A 576 -129.94 -14.25 33.74
CA GLU A 576 -130.59 -15.56 33.66
C GLU A 576 -130.83 -16.20 35.06
N ASN A 577 -129.92 -15.97 36.00
CA ASN A 577 -130.02 -16.50 37.37
C ASN A 577 -130.94 -15.63 38.27
N GLN A 578 -132.24 -15.95 38.34
CA GLN A 578 -133.21 -15.14 39.11
C GLN A 578 -133.20 -15.36 40.64
N SER A 579 -132.51 -16.38 41.16
CA SER A 579 -132.61 -16.83 42.56
C SER A 579 -131.46 -16.40 43.51
N THR A 580 -130.40 -15.75 43.02
CA THR A 580 -129.20 -15.42 43.82
C THR A 580 -129.29 -14.07 44.57
N PRO A 581 -128.93 -13.99 45.86
CA PRO A 581 -128.94 -12.76 46.65
C PRO A 581 -128.11 -11.59 46.08
N LYS A 582 -128.62 -10.35 46.25
CA LYS A 582 -127.95 -9.13 45.74
C LYS A 582 -126.51 -8.95 46.25
N ARG A 583 -126.22 -9.35 47.48
CA ARG A 583 -124.88 -9.21 48.08
C ARG A 583 -123.88 -10.16 47.42
N GLU A 584 -124.23 -11.43 47.31
CA GLU A 584 -123.41 -12.45 46.63
C GLU A 584 -123.21 -12.12 45.15
N LYS A 585 -124.24 -11.59 44.45
CA LYS A 585 -124.09 -11.08 43.08
C LYS A 585 -123.07 -9.94 42.96
N GLN A 586 -123.02 -9.03 43.95
CA GLN A 586 -122.06 -7.93 43.99
C GLN A 586 -120.63 -8.44 44.26
N GLU A 587 -120.47 -9.34 45.24
CA GLU A 587 -119.18 -9.93 45.63
C GLU A 587 -118.62 -10.83 44.51
N TRP A 588 -119.47 -11.61 43.82
CA TRP A 588 -119.11 -12.39 42.63
C TRP A 588 -118.67 -11.53 41.44
N LEU A 589 -119.36 -10.41 41.17
CA LEU A 589 -118.94 -9.46 40.13
C LEU A 589 -117.60 -8.80 40.42
N VAL A 590 -117.29 -8.50 41.69
CA VAL A 590 -115.98 -7.99 42.10
C VAL A 590 -114.92 -9.06 41.90
N HIS A 591 -115.16 -10.28 42.36
CA HIS A 591 -114.21 -11.39 42.22
C HIS A 591 -113.94 -11.75 40.75
N GLN A 592 -114.96 -11.83 39.89
CA GLN A 592 -114.79 -12.03 38.45
C GLN A 592 -114.00 -10.90 37.78
N LYS A 593 -114.24 -9.64 38.19
CA LYS A 593 -113.44 -8.49 37.72
C LYS A 593 -111.98 -8.60 38.16
N GLU A 594 -111.71 -9.00 39.40
CA GLU A 594 -110.35 -9.18 39.92
C GLU A 594 -109.62 -10.31 39.19
N CYS A 595 -110.25 -11.47 39.00
CA CYS A 595 -109.72 -12.58 38.19
C CYS A 595 -109.40 -12.15 36.75
N LEU A 596 -110.28 -11.38 36.10
CA LEU A 596 -110.02 -10.84 34.75
C LEU A 596 -108.85 -9.84 34.74
N GLN A 597 -108.74 -8.98 35.75
CA GLN A 597 -107.61 -8.03 35.84
C GLN A 597 -106.28 -8.74 36.16
N GLN A 598 -106.29 -9.80 36.98
CA GLN A 598 -105.11 -10.62 37.23
C GLN A 598 -104.67 -11.35 35.96
N LEU A 599 -105.60 -11.97 35.23
CA LEU A 599 -105.28 -12.66 33.97
C LEU A 599 -104.68 -11.70 32.92
N GLN A 600 -105.20 -10.47 32.84
CA GLN A 600 -104.66 -9.41 31.97
C GLN A 600 -103.24 -8.99 32.39
N ALA A 601 -102.99 -8.84 33.69
CA ALA A 601 -101.67 -8.49 34.23
C ALA A 601 -100.65 -9.63 34.05
N GLU A 602 -101.07 -10.90 34.18
CA GLU A 602 -100.23 -12.07 33.91
C GLU A 602 -99.89 -12.20 32.41
N GLU A 603 -100.84 -11.91 31.52
CA GLU A 603 -100.62 -11.85 30.07
C GLU A 603 -99.68 -10.69 29.68
N GLU A 604 -99.88 -9.49 30.24
CA GLU A 604 -99.00 -8.33 30.02
C GLU A 604 -97.57 -8.62 30.53
N ALA A 605 -97.43 -9.12 31.76
CA ALA A 605 -96.14 -9.57 32.30
C ALA A 605 -95.54 -10.76 31.50
N GLY A 606 -96.38 -11.57 30.85
CA GLY A 606 -95.96 -12.62 29.91
C GLY A 606 -95.47 -12.07 28.57
N LEU A 607 -96.07 -10.99 28.04
CA LEU A 607 -95.57 -10.28 26.87
C LEU A 607 -94.26 -9.55 27.20
N LEU A 608 -94.22 -8.77 28.28
CA LEU A 608 -93.04 -7.99 28.69
C LEU A 608 -91.81 -8.87 28.97
N ARG A 609 -91.99 -10.07 29.55
CA ARG A 609 -90.90 -11.05 29.71
C ARG A 609 -90.37 -11.56 28.37
N ARG A 610 -91.25 -11.93 27.43
CA ARG A 610 -90.87 -12.37 26.08
C ARG A 610 -90.19 -11.25 25.28
N GLN A 611 -90.71 -10.02 25.36
CA GLN A 611 -90.13 -8.85 24.72
C GLN A 611 -88.74 -8.52 25.28
N ARG A 612 -88.54 -8.58 26.61
CA ARG A 612 -87.22 -8.45 27.23
C ARG A 612 -86.23 -9.49 26.69
N GLN A 613 -86.57 -10.78 26.76
CA GLN A 613 -85.71 -11.87 26.29
C GLN A 613 -85.38 -11.73 24.80
N TYR A 614 -86.35 -11.34 23.97
CA TYR A 614 -86.14 -11.08 22.55
C TYR A 614 -85.19 -9.89 22.32
N TYR A 615 -85.39 -8.76 23.00
CA TYR A 615 -84.53 -7.58 22.89
C TYR A 615 -83.08 -7.90 23.27
N GLU A 616 -82.88 -8.57 24.41
CA GLU A 616 -81.55 -8.90 24.94
C GLU A 616 -80.83 -9.90 24.01
N LEU A 617 -81.53 -10.93 23.50
CA LEU A 617 -80.99 -11.87 22.51
C LEU A 617 -80.66 -11.20 21.17
N GLN A 618 -81.56 -10.39 20.61
CA GLN A 618 -81.34 -9.69 19.33
C GLN A 618 -80.15 -8.71 19.44
N CYS A 619 -80.03 -7.97 20.54
CA CYS A 619 -78.89 -7.10 20.78
C CYS A 619 -77.57 -7.89 20.86
N ARG A 620 -77.57 -9.08 21.47
CA ARG A 620 -76.36 -9.93 21.56
C ARG A 620 -75.99 -10.55 20.21
N GLN A 621 -76.96 -11.04 19.44
CA GLN A 621 -76.77 -11.49 18.06
C GLN A 621 -76.18 -10.38 17.17
N TYR A 622 -76.76 -9.17 17.24
CA TYR A 622 -76.29 -8.02 16.47
C TYR A 622 -74.85 -7.65 16.83
N LYS A 623 -74.51 -7.58 18.12
CA LYS A 623 -73.13 -7.34 18.60
C LYS A 623 -72.15 -8.38 18.09
N ARG A 624 -72.51 -9.67 18.12
CA ARG A 624 -71.67 -10.75 17.60
C ARG A 624 -71.41 -10.59 16.09
N LYS A 625 -72.45 -10.23 15.32
CA LYS A 625 -72.34 -9.96 13.88
C LYS A 625 -71.42 -8.77 13.58
N MET A 626 -71.50 -7.70 14.36
CA MET A 626 -70.65 -6.51 14.19
C MET A 626 -69.19 -6.75 14.63
N LEU A 627 -68.95 -7.57 15.66
CA LEU A 627 -67.62 -8.02 16.06
C LEU A 627 -66.91 -8.77 14.91
N LEU A 628 -67.60 -9.74 14.29
CA LEU A 628 -67.08 -10.48 13.14
C LEU A 628 -66.85 -9.59 11.90
N ALA A 629 -67.71 -8.58 11.69
CA ALA A 629 -67.51 -7.59 10.63
C ALA A 629 -66.24 -6.74 10.87
N ARG A 630 -66.01 -6.30 12.12
CA ARG A 630 -64.76 -5.63 12.52
C ARG A 630 -63.54 -6.52 12.28
N HIS A 631 -63.63 -7.80 12.66
CA HIS A 631 -62.52 -8.75 12.48
C HIS A 631 -62.11 -8.95 11.02
N ASN A 632 -63.09 -9.05 10.11
CA ASN A 632 -62.82 -9.12 8.67
C ASN A 632 -62.14 -7.83 8.16
N LEU A 633 -62.65 -6.66 8.57
CA LEU A 633 -62.05 -5.37 8.21
C LEU A 633 -60.60 -5.23 8.71
N GLU A 634 -60.31 -5.64 9.94
CA GLU A 634 -58.94 -5.66 10.48
C GLU A 634 -58.01 -6.59 9.67
N GLN A 635 -58.50 -7.76 9.24
CA GLN A 635 -57.72 -8.67 8.39
C GLN A 635 -57.44 -8.06 7.01
N ASP A 636 -58.40 -7.38 6.38
CA ASP A 636 -58.22 -6.76 5.07
C ASP A 636 -57.31 -5.53 5.11
N LEU A 637 -57.37 -4.72 6.17
CA LEU A 637 -56.43 -3.63 6.41
C LEU A 637 -55.01 -4.16 6.64
N LEU A 638 -54.85 -5.23 7.45
CA LEU A 638 -53.55 -5.88 7.64
C LEU A 638 -53.01 -6.49 6.34
N ARG A 639 -53.86 -7.06 5.47
CA ARG A 639 -53.48 -7.51 4.13
C ARG A 639 -53.00 -6.34 3.25
N GLU A 640 -53.65 -5.18 3.29
CA GLU A 640 -53.21 -3.96 2.59
C GLU A 640 -51.83 -3.50 3.10
N GLU A 641 -51.62 -3.43 4.43
CA GLU A 641 -50.33 -3.04 5.03
C GLU A 641 -49.19 -4.00 4.65
N LEU A 642 -49.40 -5.31 4.81
CA LEU A 642 -48.39 -6.33 4.54
C LEU A 642 -48.02 -6.42 3.05
N ASN A 643 -48.99 -6.23 2.14
CA ASN A 643 -48.71 -6.18 0.71
C ASN A 643 -48.01 -4.87 0.31
N LYS A 644 -48.33 -3.75 0.97
CA LYS A 644 -47.61 -2.48 0.75
C LYS A 644 -46.17 -2.56 1.26
N LYS A 645 -45.94 -3.14 2.45
CA LYS A 645 -44.58 -3.45 2.95
C LYS A 645 -43.78 -4.29 1.97
N GLN A 646 -44.38 -5.37 1.44
CA GLN A 646 -43.74 -6.24 0.45
C GLN A 646 -43.29 -5.45 -0.78
N THR A 647 -44.22 -4.77 -1.46
CA THR A 647 -43.90 -4.02 -2.69
C THR A 647 -42.89 -2.90 -2.49
N LEU A 648 -42.84 -2.25 -1.32
CA LEU A 648 -41.79 -1.28 -0.99
C LEU A 648 -40.43 -1.94 -0.77
N LYS A 649 -40.39 -3.14 -0.16
CA LYS A 649 -39.15 -3.90 0.02
C LYS A 649 -38.62 -4.45 -1.30
N ASP A 650 -39.49 -4.97 -2.16
CA ASP A 650 -39.15 -5.44 -3.50
C ASP A 650 -38.48 -4.31 -4.32
N LEU A 651 -39.00 -3.08 -4.21
CA LEU A 651 -38.43 -1.88 -4.83
C LEU A 651 -37.07 -1.47 -4.24
N GLU A 652 -36.86 -1.60 -2.93
CA GLU A 652 -35.55 -1.38 -2.31
C GLU A 652 -34.51 -2.39 -2.82
N CYS A 653 -34.86 -3.68 -2.84
CA CYS A 653 -33.98 -4.74 -3.35
C CYS A 653 -33.63 -4.52 -4.83
N ALA A 654 -34.61 -4.21 -5.67
CA ALA A 654 -34.40 -3.91 -7.09
C ALA A 654 -33.55 -2.64 -7.32
N MET A 655 -33.62 -1.65 -6.42
CA MET A 655 -32.76 -0.46 -6.45
C MET A 655 -31.31 -0.79 -6.08
N LEU A 656 -31.08 -1.57 -5.02
CA LEU A 656 -29.75 -2.01 -4.60
C LEU A 656 -29.03 -2.84 -5.68
N LEU A 657 -29.75 -3.67 -6.44
CA LEU A 657 -29.17 -4.42 -7.56
C LEU A 657 -28.76 -3.48 -8.72
N ARG A 658 -29.59 -2.50 -9.11
CA ARG A 658 -29.21 -1.48 -10.10
C ARG A 658 -28.02 -0.63 -9.65
N HIS A 659 -27.94 -0.33 -8.36
CA HIS A 659 -26.82 0.40 -7.75
C HIS A 659 -25.51 -0.39 -7.85
N HIS A 660 -25.56 -1.69 -7.54
CA HIS A 660 -24.43 -2.60 -7.76
C HIS A 660 -24.00 -2.64 -9.24
N GLU A 661 -24.96 -2.78 -10.17
CA GLU A 661 -24.71 -2.85 -11.61
C GLU A 661 -24.08 -1.54 -12.15
N SER A 662 -24.58 -0.37 -11.73
CA SER A 662 -24.00 0.93 -12.09
C SER A 662 -22.58 1.12 -11.53
N THR A 663 -22.31 0.61 -10.32
CA THR A 663 -20.97 0.63 -9.72
C THR A 663 -20.01 -0.29 -10.48
N GLN A 664 -20.46 -1.49 -10.82
CA GLN A 664 -19.71 -2.45 -11.65
C GLN A 664 -19.35 -1.86 -13.01
N GLU A 665 -20.30 -1.27 -13.73
CA GLU A 665 -20.03 -0.60 -15.02
C GLU A 665 -19.01 0.54 -14.90
N LEU A 666 -19.01 1.26 -13.78
CA LEU A 666 -18.03 2.30 -13.50
C LEU A 666 -16.64 1.69 -13.26
N GLU A 667 -16.52 0.71 -12.36
CA GLU A 667 -15.24 0.05 -12.04
C GLU A 667 -14.55 -0.54 -13.28
N PHE A 668 -15.28 -1.29 -14.13
CA PHE A 668 -14.72 -1.86 -15.35
C PHE A 668 -14.33 -0.78 -16.38
N ARG A 669 -15.10 0.31 -16.49
CA ARG A 669 -14.78 1.45 -17.36
C ARG A 669 -13.52 2.19 -16.91
N GLN A 670 -13.36 2.39 -15.61
CA GLN A 670 -12.20 3.02 -15.00
C GLN A 670 -10.95 2.16 -15.15
N LEU A 671 -11.03 0.86 -14.85
CA LEU A 671 -9.92 -0.09 -15.06
C LEU A 671 -9.46 -0.07 -16.52
N GLY A 672 -10.39 -0.24 -17.47
CA GLY A 672 -10.06 -0.20 -18.90
C GLY A 672 -9.47 1.13 -19.37
N LEU A 673 -9.76 2.25 -18.71
CA LEU A 673 -9.14 3.56 -19.00
C LEU A 673 -7.72 3.68 -18.45
N VAL A 674 -7.45 3.17 -17.24
CA VAL A 674 -6.08 3.06 -16.68
C VAL A 674 -5.22 2.15 -17.55
N GLN A 675 -5.70 0.95 -17.89
CA GLN A 675 -4.96 -0.03 -18.69
C GLN A 675 -4.61 0.49 -20.09
N ARG A 676 -5.56 1.14 -20.80
CA ARG A 676 -5.28 1.82 -22.08
C ARG A 676 -4.20 2.90 -21.92
N THR A 677 -4.33 3.76 -20.92
CA THR A 677 -3.37 4.85 -20.65
C THR A 677 -1.98 4.29 -20.34
N ARG A 678 -1.89 3.24 -19.50
CA ARG A 678 -0.64 2.54 -19.18
C ARG A 678 0.01 1.96 -20.44
N ALA A 679 -0.76 1.29 -21.29
CA ALA A 679 -0.28 0.70 -22.55
C ALA A 679 0.20 1.74 -23.57
N ASP A 680 -0.50 2.88 -23.71
CA ASP A 680 -0.09 3.97 -24.60
C ASP A 680 1.20 4.66 -24.12
N LEU A 681 1.33 4.89 -22.81
CA LEU A 681 2.54 5.45 -22.20
C LEU A 681 3.75 4.52 -22.34
N ILE A 682 3.56 3.21 -22.22
CA ILE A 682 4.60 2.20 -22.47
C ILE A 682 4.99 2.19 -23.96
N ARG A 683 4.03 2.29 -24.88
CA ARG A 683 4.32 2.37 -26.33
C ARG A 683 5.19 3.58 -26.67
N THR A 684 4.86 4.76 -26.13
CA THR A 684 5.65 5.99 -26.29
C THR A 684 7.02 5.88 -25.65
N GLN A 685 7.13 5.24 -24.48
CA GLN A 685 8.42 4.97 -23.84
C GLN A 685 9.29 4.07 -24.73
N HIS A 686 8.78 2.92 -25.19
CA HIS A 686 9.52 1.97 -26.02
C HIS A 686 9.99 2.60 -27.34
N GLN A 687 9.15 3.42 -27.98
CA GLN A 687 9.52 4.17 -29.18
C GLN A 687 10.64 5.19 -28.91
N THR A 688 10.63 5.85 -27.75
CA THR A 688 11.68 6.81 -27.34
C THR A 688 13.01 6.10 -27.09
N GLU A 689 12.98 4.94 -26.43
CA GLU A 689 14.17 4.11 -26.18
C GLU A 689 14.79 3.59 -27.47
N LEU A 690 13.97 3.11 -28.42
CA LEU A 690 14.43 2.64 -29.72
C LEU A 690 15.09 3.77 -30.53
N THR A 691 14.50 4.97 -30.56
CA THR A 691 15.12 6.15 -31.19
C THR A 691 16.45 6.50 -30.54
N ASN A 692 16.53 6.50 -29.20
CA ASN A 692 17.77 6.77 -28.47
C ASN A 692 18.88 5.75 -28.80
N GLN A 693 18.55 4.46 -28.90
CA GLN A 693 19.52 3.42 -29.26
C GLN A 693 19.99 3.57 -30.71
N MET A 694 19.10 3.88 -31.66
CA MET A 694 19.50 4.13 -33.06
C MET A 694 20.45 5.33 -33.19
N GLU A 695 20.23 6.40 -32.43
CA GLU A 695 21.18 7.53 -32.39
C GLU A 695 22.52 7.16 -31.75
N TYR A 696 22.52 6.38 -30.67
CA TYR A 696 23.74 5.90 -30.02
C TYR A 696 24.55 5.01 -30.96
N ASN A 697 23.92 4.03 -31.61
CA ASN A 697 24.56 3.17 -32.61
C ASN A 697 25.22 4.01 -33.72
N LYS A 698 24.49 5.01 -34.25
CA LYS A 698 25.00 5.94 -35.27
C LYS A 698 26.19 6.79 -34.78
N ARG A 699 26.18 7.26 -33.53
CA ARG A 699 27.31 7.97 -32.90
C ARG A 699 28.53 7.06 -32.76
N ARG A 700 28.36 5.83 -32.27
CA ARG A 700 29.45 4.85 -32.10
C ARG A 700 30.12 4.47 -33.43
N GLU A 701 29.33 4.28 -34.50
CA GLU A 701 29.90 4.10 -35.83
C GLU A 701 30.69 5.33 -36.33
N GLN A 702 30.23 6.55 -36.04
CA GLN A 702 30.92 7.78 -36.43
C GLN A 702 32.24 7.96 -35.66
N GLU A 703 32.27 7.64 -34.37
CA GLU A 703 33.48 7.63 -33.54
C GLU A 703 34.52 6.64 -34.08
N LEU A 704 34.12 5.42 -34.46
CA LEU A 704 35.02 4.43 -35.05
C LEU A 704 35.57 4.90 -36.41
N ARG A 705 34.71 5.43 -37.28
CA ARG A 705 35.13 6.01 -38.58
C ARG A 705 36.11 7.17 -38.39
N GLN A 706 35.98 7.98 -37.33
CA GLN A 706 36.94 9.03 -36.99
C GLN A 706 38.27 8.47 -36.48
N LYS A 707 38.26 7.44 -35.61
CA LYS A 707 39.47 6.72 -35.17
C LYS A 707 40.25 6.18 -36.36
N HIS A 708 39.58 5.46 -37.26
CA HIS A 708 40.19 4.88 -38.47
C HIS A 708 40.79 5.95 -39.39
N ALA A 709 40.08 7.05 -39.62
CA ALA A 709 40.58 8.18 -40.41
C ALA A 709 41.78 8.90 -39.76
N VAL A 710 41.90 8.88 -38.43
CA VAL A 710 43.08 9.42 -37.71
C VAL A 710 44.27 8.47 -37.79
N GLU A 711 44.05 7.15 -37.72
CA GLU A 711 45.10 6.13 -37.87
C GLU A 711 45.73 6.16 -39.27
N VAL A 712 44.91 6.19 -40.33
CA VAL A 712 45.38 6.33 -41.72
C VAL A 712 46.19 7.62 -41.92
N ARG A 713 45.83 8.72 -41.25
CA ARG A 713 46.60 9.99 -41.27
C ARG A 713 47.94 9.91 -40.50
N GLN A 714 48.09 8.98 -39.55
CA GLN A 714 49.32 8.80 -38.76
C GLN A 714 50.25 7.73 -39.34
N GLN A 715 49.72 6.70 -39.98
CA GLN A 715 50.47 5.57 -40.55
C GLN A 715 51.70 6.01 -41.39
N PRO A 716 51.64 7.00 -42.32
CA PRO A 716 52.80 7.43 -43.10
C PRO A 716 53.95 8.03 -42.26
N LYS A 717 53.67 8.55 -41.06
CA LYS A 717 54.71 9.06 -40.14
C LYS A 717 55.43 7.91 -39.44
N SER A 718 54.67 6.90 -39.00
CA SER A 718 55.20 5.67 -38.39
C SER A 718 56.08 4.90 -39.37
N LEU A 719 55.58 4.69 -40.60
CA LEU A 719 56.31 3.97 -41.66
C LEU A 719 57.63 4.66 -42.02
N LYS A 720 57.65 5.99 -42.19
CA LYS A 720 58.90 6.76 -42.45
C LYS A 720 59.93 6.65 -41.32
N SER A 721 59.50 6.48 -40.07
CA SER A 721 60.43 6.25 -38.95
C SER A 721 61.10 4.87 -39.05
N LYS A 722 60.33 3.82 -39.39
CA LYS A 722 60.85 2.46 -39.61
C LYS A 722 61.76 2.38 -40.85
N GLU A 723 61.35 3.03 -41.94
CA GLU A 723 62.14 3.18 -43.16
C GLU A 723 63.51 3.82 -42.87
N LEU A 724 63.55 4.89 -42.07
CA LEU A 724 64.80 5.55 -41.66
C LEU A 724 65.68 4.65 -40.79
N GLN A 725 65.09 3.80 -39.93
CA GLN A 725 65.83 2.83 -39.11
C GLN A 725 66.47 1.74 -39.98
N ILE A 726 65.72 1.18 -40.94
CA ILE A 726 66.23 0.19 -41.91
C ILE A 726 67.35 0.81 -42.77
N LYS A 727 67.19 2.06 -43.22
CA LYS A 727 68.23 2.79 -43.97
C LYS A 727 69.49 3.07 -43.14
N ARG A 728 69.40 3.21 -41.81
CA ARG A 728 70.59 3.27 -40.92
C ARG A 728 71.29 1.91 -40.82
N GLN A 729 70.54 0.83 -40.63
CA GLN A 729 71.09 -0.55 -40.60
C GLN A 729 71.79 -0.90 -41.92
N PHE A 730 71.25 -0.48 -43.07
CA PHE A 730 71.92 -0.60 -44.37
C PHE A 730 73.26 0.15 -44.40
N GLN A 731 73.27 1.42 -43.98
CA GLN A 731 74.49 2.25 -43.95
C GLN A 731 75.58 1.66 -43.03
N ASP A 732 75.22 1.16 -41.85
CA ASP A 732 76.17 0.53 -40.94
C ASP A 732 76.67 -0.83 -41.44
N THR A 733 75.80 -1.64 -42.06
CA THR A 733 76.21 -2.86 -42.77
C THR A 733 77.20 -2.55 -43.89
N CYS A 734 76.93 -1.52 -44.71
CA CYS A 734 77.84 -1.04 -45.76
C CYS A 734 79.20 -0.56 -45.19
N LYS A 735 79.22 0.12 -44.04
CA LYS A 735 80.47 0.52 -43.35
C LYS A 735 81.25 -0.71 -42.88
N ILE A 736 80.59 -1.72 -42.31
CA ILE A 736 81.22 -2.97 -41.85
C ILE A 736 81.80 -3.75 -43.03
N GLN A 737 81.03 -4.01 -44.09
CA GLN A 737 81.53 -4.67 -45.29
C GLN A 737 82.70 -3.90 -45.93
N THR A 738 82.66 -2.55 -45.92
CA THR A 738 83.78 -1.73 -46.42
C THR A 738 85.05 -1.85 -45.56
N ARG A 739 84.92 -2.05 -44.24
CA ARG A 739 86.06 -2.33 -43.35
C ARG A 739 86.62 -3.74 -43.58
N GLN A 740 85.75 -4.75 -43.63
CA GLN A 740 86.12 -6.14 -43.92
C GLN A 740 86.81 -6.26 -45.29
N TYR A 741 86.27 -5.59 -46.30
CA TYR A 741 86.86 -5.51 -47.63
C TYR A 741 88.25 -4.88 -47.64
N LYS A 742 88.47 -3.79 -46.89
CA LYS A 742 89.82 -3.20 -46.74
C LYS A 742 90.82 -4.18 -46.11
N ALA A 743 90.41 -4.91 -45.07
CA ALA A 743 91.25 -5.93 -44.43
C ALA A 743 91.57 -7.10 -45.39
N LEU A 744 90.55 -7.68 -46.02
CA LEU A 744 90.68 -8.76 -47.00
C LEU A 744 91.57 -8.36 -48.18
N ARG A 745 91.40 -7.14 -48.70
CA ARG A 745 92.22 -6.59 -49.79
C ARG A 745 93.69 -6.47 -49.39
N ASN A 746 93.99 -6.02 -48.16
CA ASN A 746 95.38 -5.92 -47.70
C ASN A 746 96.02 -7.31 -47.56
N HIS A 747 95.35 -8.24 -46.88
CA HIS A 747 95.79 -9.64 -46.72
C HIS A 747 96.02 -10.35 -48.07
N LEU A 748 95.18 -10.11 -49.07
CA LEU A 748 95.37 -10.66 -50.41
C LEU A 748 96.54 -10.00 -51.17
N LEU A 749 96.83 -8.71 -50.95
CA LEU A 749 97.99 -8.03 -51.56
C LEU A 749 99.32 -8.49 -50.94
N GLU A 750 99.33 -8.79 -49.64
CA GLU A 750 100.50 -9.34 -48.92
C GLU A 750 100.87 -10.74 -49.45
N ASN A 751 99.86 -11.57 -49.76
CA ASN A 751 100.05 -12.96 -50.21
C ASN A 751 100.12 -13.16 -51.74
N THR A 752 100.10 -12.08 -52.55
CA THR A 752 100.08 -12.17 -54.04
C THR A 752 101.32 -11.52 -54.67
N PRO A 753 101.92 -12.06 -55.75
CA PRO A 753 102.97 -11.40 -56.51
C PRO A 753 102.57 -10.02 -57.08
N LYS A 754 103.53 -9.08 -57.09
CA LYS A 754 103.31 -7.67 -57.50
C LYS A 754 102.83 -7.49 -58.96
N SER A 755 103.08 -8.47 -59.83
CA SER A 755 102.55 -8.50 -61.21
C SER A 755 101.03 -8.53 -61.25
N ASP A 756 100.42 -9.26 -60.30
CA ASP A 756 99.02 -9.68 -60.38
C ASP A 756 98.10 -8.78 -59.53
N HIS A 757 98.69 -7.95 -58.67
CA HIS A 757 98.01 -6.96 -57.81
C HIS A 757 96.95 -6.14 -58.57
N LYS A 758 97.24 -5.71 -59.80
CA LYS A 758 96.31 -4.93 -60.63
C LYS A 758 95.06 -5.73 -61.03
N ALA A 759 95.21 -7.02 -61.30
CA ALA A 759 94.09 -7.91 -61.64
C ALA A 759 93.25 -8.27 -60.39
N VAL A 760 93.91 -8.58 -59.28
CA VAL A 760 93.25 -8.86 -57.99
C VAL A 760 92.47 -7.64 -57.50
N LEU A 761 93.06 -6.45 -57.51
CA LEU A 761 92.38 -5.18 -57.14
C LEU A 761 91.15 -4.89 -58.00
N LYS A 762 91.19 -5.20 -59.31
CA LYS A 762 90.02 -5.05 -60.19
C LYS A 762 88.92 -6.03 -59.79
N ARG A 763 89.21 -7.35 -59.73
CA ARG A 763 88.22 -8.37 -59.35
C ARG A 763 87.57 -8.07 -58.01
N LEU A 764 88.37 -7.72 -57.00
CA LEU A 764 87.90 -7.34 -55.68
C LEU A 764 86.97 -6.12 -55.71
N LYS A 765 87.27 -5.08 -56.50
CA LYS A 765 86.41 -3.90 -56.63
C LYS A 765 85.09 -4.22 -57.34
N ASP A 766 85.15 -5.01 -58.41
CA ASP A 766 83.97 -5.43 -59.18
C ASP A 766 83.06 -6.32 -58.30
N GLU A 767 83.64 -7.19 -57.46
CA GLU A 767 82.93 -8.03 -56.49
C GLU A 767 82.37 -7.23 -55.30
N GLN A 768 83.10 -6.25 -54.77
CA GLN A 768 82.61 -5.33 -53.74
C GLN A 768 81.37 -4.57 -54.25
N THR A 769 81.44 -4.08 -55.49
CA THR A 769 80.35 -3.33 -56.13
C THR A 769 79.12 -4.24 -56.30
N ARG A 770 79.31 -5.49 -56.74
CA ARG A 770 78.23 -6.48 -56.85
C ARG A 770 77.59 -6.84 -55.50
N LYS A 771 78.40 -7.05 -54.46
CA LYS A 771 77.90 -7.38 -53.11
C LYS A 771 77.12 -6.22 -52.48
N LEU A 772 77.56 -4.98 -52.69
CA LEU A 772 76.82 -3.79 -52.24
C LEU A 772 75.52 -3.56 -53.03
N ALA A 773 75.49 -3.90 -54.33
CA ALA A 773 74.27 -3.82 -55.14
C ALA A 773 73.21 -4.85 -54.68
N ILE A 774 73.59 -6.11 -54.50
CA ILE A 774 72.69 -7.16 -53.96
C ILE A 774 72.19 -6.78 -52.57
N LEU A 775 73.05 -6.19 -51.72
CA LEU A 775 72.64 -5.70 -50.40
C LEU A 775 71.62 -4.55 -50.51
N ALA A 776 71.77 -3.64 -51.47
CA ALA A 776 70.80 -2.57 -51.70
C ALA A 776 69.44 -3.13 -52.14
N GLU A 777 69.43 -4.04 -53.12
CA GLU A 777 68.22 -4.73 -53.60
C GLU A 777 67.48 -5.47 -52.47
N GLN A 778 68.22 -6.17 -51.59
CA GLN A 778 67.65 -6.84 -50.42
C GLN A 778 66.99 -5.87 -49.42
N TYR A 779 67.62 -4.72 -49.16
CA TYR A 779 67.08 -3.71 -48.24
C TYR A 779 65.90 -2.94 -48.85
N ASP A 780 65.94 -2.60 -50.14
CA ASP A 780 64.79 -1.98 -50.83
C ASP A 780 63.61 -2.96 -50.95
N HIS A 781 63.85 -4.25 -51.18
CA HIS A 781 62.81 -5.29 -51.12
C HIS A 781 62.21 -5.38 -49.70
N SER A 782 63.05 -5.42 -48.66
CA SER A 782 62.60 -5.44 -47.26
C SER A 782 61.78 -4.21 -46.87
N ILE A 783 62.11 -3.01 -47.38
CA ILE A 783 61.31 -1.80 -47.16
C ILE A 783 59.94 -1.93 -47.84
N ASN A 784 59.89 -2.36 -49.10
CA ASN A 784 58.63 -2.47 -49.83
C ASN A 784 57.68 -3.54 -49.24
N ASP A 785 58.22 -4.70 -48.85
CA ASP A 785 57.48 -5.75 -48.15
C ASP A 785 56.93 -5.26 -46.79
N MET A 786 57.77 -4.58 -46.00
CA MET A 786 57.40 -3.99 -44.71
C MET A 786 56.29 -2.92 -44.84
N LEU A 787 56.31 -2.13 -45.91
CA LEU A 787 55.28 -1.14 -46.24
C LEU A 787 53.96 -1.82 -46.64
N SER A 788 54.00 -2.75 -47.59
CA SER A 788 52.82 -3.49 -48.07
C SER A 788 52.13 -4.26 -46.94
N THR A 789 52.91 -5.00 -46.15
CA THR A 789 52.43 -5.78 -45.01
C THR A 789 51.80 -4.91 -43.91
N GLN A 790 52.26 -3.67 -43.71
CA GLN A 790 51.65 -2.75 -42.74
C GLN A 790 50.48 -1.91 -43.30
N ALA A 791 50.30 -1.86 -44.62
CA ALA A 791 49.07 -1.37 -45.23
C ALA A 791 47.95 -2.40 -45.02
N LEU A 792 48.15 -3.62 -45.52
CA LEU A 792 47.16 -4.71 -45.42
C LEU A 792 46.71 -4.98 -43.99
N ARG A 793 47.65 -5.07 -43.03
CA ARG A 793 47.31 -5.27 -41.60
C ARG A 793 46.48 -4.13 -41.00
N LEU A 794 46.64 -2.89 -41.48
CA LEU A 794 45.79 -1.79 -41.00
C LEU A 794 44.36 -1.98 -41.51
N ASP A 795 44.18 -2.22 -42.80
CA ASP A 795 42.86 -2.43 -43.40
C ASP A 795 42.14 -3.64 -42.79
N GLU A 796 42.85 -4.76 -42.59
CA GLU A 796 42.35 -5.97 -41.90
C GLU A 796 41.90 -5.67 -40.46
N THR A 797 42.70 -4.95 -39.67
CA THR A 797 42.34 -4.61 -38.28
C THR A 797 41.18 -3.62 -38.21
N GLN A 798 41.08 -2.65 -39.13
CA GLN A 798 39.97 -1.71 -39.17
C GLN A 798 38.65 -2.39 -39.60
N GLU A 799 38.69 -3.32 -40.56
CA GLU A 799 37.52 -4.11 -40.93
C GLU A 799 37.08 -5.06 -39.79
N ALA A 800 38.05 -5.66 -39.07
CA ALA A 800 37.77 -6.48 -37.89
C ALA A 800 37.12 -5.68 -36.74
N GLU A 801 37.67 -4.50 -36.40
CA GLU A 801 37.05 -3.60 -35.41
C GLU A 801 35.63 -3.19 -35.81
N TYR A 802 35.39 -2.91 -37.11
CA TYR A 802 34.07 -2.56 -37.60
C TYR A 802 33.07 -3.72 -37.51
N LYS A 803 33.50 -4.95 -37.84
CA LYS A 803 32.69 -6.17 -37.68
C LYS A 803 32.34 -6.42 -36.21
N VAL A 804 33.31 -6.29 -35.30
CA VAL A 804 33.09 -6.43 -33.85
C VAL A 804 32.12 -5.38 -33.32
N LEU A 805 32.34 -4.09 -33.63
CA LEU A 805 31.43 -3.02 -33.17
C LEU A 805 30.01 -3.24 -33.72
N ARG A 806 29.85 -3.60 -34.99
CA ARG A 806 28.53 -3.85 -35.58
C ARG A 806 27.81 -5.01 -34.89
N MET A 807 28.54 -6.06 -34.52
CA MET A 807 27.99 -7.20 -33.79
C MET A 807 27.57 -6.81 -32.36
N GLN A 808 28.37 -6.00 -31.66
CA GLN A 808 28.03 -5.46 -30.34
C GLN A 808 26.77 -4.58 -30.38
N LEU A 809 26.70 -3.62 -31.31
CA LEU A 809 25.55 -2.70 -31.45
C LEU A 809 24.25 -3.42 -31.88
N GLN A 810 24.37 -4.58 -32.56
CA GLN A 810 23.25 -5.47 -32.87
C GLN A 810 22.80 -6.22 -31.62
N GLN A 811 23.73 -6.78 -30.83
CA GLN A 811 23.44 -7.49 -29.59
C GLN A 811 22.80 -6.58 -28.53
N GLU A 812 23.24 -5.33 -28.41
CA GLU A 812 22.60 -4.31 -27.56
C GLU A 812 21.15 -4.03 -27.98
N LEU A 813 20.88 -3.93 -29.29
CA LEU A 813 19.54 -3.69 -29.83
C LEU A 813 18.63 -4.91 -29.62
N GLU A 814 19.14 -6.13 -29.76
CA GLU A 814 18.41 -7.37 -29.46
C GLU A 814 18.08 -7.48 -27.97
N LEU A 815 19.00 -7.09 -27.08
CA LEU A 815 18.76 -7.02 -25.64
C LEU A 815 17.68 -5.98 -25.28
N LEU A 816 17.69 -4.81 -25.93
CA LEU A 816 16.63 -3.81 -25.77
C LEU A 816 15.26 -4.33 -26.23
N ASN A 817 15.20 -4.98 -27.40
CA ASN A 817 13.96 -5.58 -27.91
C ASN A 817 13.42 -6.69 -26.97
N ALA A 818 14.31 -7.53 -26.43
CA ALA A 818 13.95 -8.56 -25.45
C ALA A 818 13.43 -7.94 -24.13
N TYR A 819 14.06 -6.85 -23.66
CA TYR A 819 13.62 -6.09 -22.49
C TYR A 819 12.24 -5.45 -22.67
N GLN A 820 11.99 -4.79 -23.81
CA GLN A 820 10.69 -4.21 -24.14
C GLN A 820 9.59 -5.27 -24.30
N SER A 821 9.93 -6.43 -24.88
CA SER A 821 9.02 -7.58 -24.95
C SER A 821 8.69 -8.12 -23.55
N LYS A 822 9.68 -8.27 -22.66
CA LYS A 822 9.49 -8.68 -21.27
C LYS A 822 8.60 -7.69 -20.49
N ILE A 823 8.79 -6.38 -20.66
CA ILE A 823 7.91 -5.36 -20.08
C ILE A 823 6.47 -5.57 -20.59
N LYS A 824 6.29 -5.67 -21.91
CA LYS A 824 4.95 -5.81 -22.50
C LYS A 824 4.23 -7.05 -21.97
N ILE A 825 4.88 -8.23 -21.98
CA ILE A 825 4.30 -9.48 -21.48
C ILE A 825 3.94 -9.35 -19.98
N HIS A 826 4.79 -8.71 -19.18
CA HIS A 826 4.50 -8.47 -17.77
C HIS A 826 3.30 -7.54 -17.57
N THR A 827 3.18 -6.44 -18.33
CA THR A 827 2.03 -5.53 -18.29
C THR A 827 0.74 -6.19 -18.80
N ASP A 828 0.79 -6.94 -19.90
CA ASP A 828 -0.36 -7.71 -20.42
C ASP A 828 -0.82 -8.75 -19.38
N THR A 829 0.12 -9.44 -18.71
CA THR A 829 -0.17 -10.37 -17.59
C THR A 829 -0.76 -9.65 -16.37
N GLN A 830 -0.28 -8.45 -16.04
CA GLN A 830 -0.84 -7.62 -14.97
C GLN A 830 -2.28 -7.21 -15.28
N HIS A 831 -2.57 -6.80 -16.52
CA HIS A 831 -3.91 -6.44 -16.96
C HIS A 831 -4.89 -7.61 -16.84
N GLU A 832 -4.46 -8.83 -17.17
CA GLU A 832 -5.27 -10.04 -16.97
C GLU A 832 -5.58 -10.33 -15.49
N ARG A 833 -4.65 -10.08 -14.57
CA ARG A 833 -4.90 -10.23 -13.12
C ARG A 833 -5.87 -9.18 -12.62
N GLU A 834 -5.61 -7.90 -12.91
CA GLU A 834 -6.45 -6.78 -12.49
C GLU A 834 -7.92 -6.96 -12.90
N VAL A 835 -8.17 -7.54 -14.09
CA VAL A 835 -9.51 -7.90 -14.57
C VAL A 835 -10.11 -9.06 -13.78
N LYS A 836 -9.39 -10.18 -13.62
CA LYS A 836 -9.86 -11.36 -12.85
C LYS A 836 -10.15 -11.02 -11.39
N ASP A 837 -9.31 -10.18 -10.77
CA ASP A 837 -9.49 -9.72 -9.39
C ASP A 837 -10.71 -8.80 -9.27
N LEU A 838 -10.98 -7.96 -10.28
CA LEU A 838 -12.19 -7.15 -10.32
C LEU A 838 -13.44 -8.00 -10.53
N GLU A 839 -13.43 -8.95 -11.48
CA GLU A 839 -14.50 -9.93 -11.69
C GLU A 839 -14.81 -10.71 -10.40
N GLN A 840 -13.78 -11.18 -9.68
CA GLN A 840 -13.94 -11.88 -8.42
C GLN A 840 -14.50 -10.97 -7.31
N ARG A 841 -14.00 -9.73 -7.16
CA ARG A 841 -14.53 -8.76 -6.18
C ARG A 841 -16.00 -8.42 -6.46
N VAL A 842 -16.35 -8.16 -7.72
CA VAL A 842 -17.73 -7.88 -8.15
C VAL A 842 -18.63 -9.08 -7.90
N SER A 843 -18.20 -10.29 -8.27
CA SER A 843 -18.95 -11.54 -8.05
C SER A 843 -19.22 -11.81 -6.57
N ILE A 844 -18.20 -11.67 -5.70
CA ILE A 844 -18.37 -11.80 -4.24
C ILE A 844 -19.31 -10.73 -3.69
N ARG A 845 -19.15 -9.46 -4.13
CA ARG A 845 -20.05 -8.35 -3.74
C ARG A 845 -21.50 -8.60 -4.19
N ARG A 846 -21.70 -9.28 -5.32
CA ARG A 846 -23.02 -9.63 -5.86
C ARG A 846 -23.67 -10.73 -5.03
N ALA A 847 -22.94 -11.83 -4.79
CA ALA A 847 -23.43 -12.95 -3.99
C ALA A 847 -23.78 -12.55 -2.55
N LEU A 848 -22.96 -11.71 -1.90
CA LEU A 848 -23.25 -11.18 -0.56
C LEU A 848 -24.47 -10.25 -0.53
N LEU A 849 -24.69 -9.48 -1.60
CA LEU A 849 -25.88 -8.63 -1.73
C LEU A 849 -27.15 -9.47 -1.96
N GLU A 850 -27.08 -10.50 -2.80
CA GLU A 850 -28.20 -11.40 -3.07
C GLU A 850 -28.56 -12.25 -1.84
N GLN A 851 -27.57 -12.83 -1.13
CA GLN A 851 -27.79 -13.50 0.16
C GLN A 851 -28.48 -12.57 1.17
N ARG A 852 -28.01 -11.32 1.30
CA ARG A 852 -28.62 -10.34 2.22
C ARG A 852 -30.06 -9.99 1.83
N ILE A 853 -30.35 -9.90 0.53
CA ILE A 853 -31.72 -9.70 0.03
C ILE A 853 -32.60 -10.90 0.39
N GLU A 854 -32.12 -12.13 0.24
CA GLU A 854 -32.84 -13.34 0.65
C GLU A 854 -33.11 -13.37 2.16
N GLU A 855 -32.13 -13.02 2.99
CA GLU A 855 -32.26 -12.94 4.46
C GLU A 855 -33.28 -11.87 4.89
N GLU A 856 -33.21 -10.67 4.33
CA GLU A 856 -34.16 -9.58 4.65
C GLU A 856 -35.58 -9.90 4.14
N MET A 857 -35.72 -10.61 3.01
CA MET A 857 -37.01 -11.08 2.48
C MET A 857 -37.61 -12.22 3.31
N LEU A 858 -36.80 -13.17 3.76
CA LEU A 858 -37.22 -14.24 4.68
C LEU A 858 -37.67 -13.64 6.02
N SER A 859 -36.95 -12.64 6.55
CA SER A 859 -37.35 -11.90 7.74
C SER A 859 -38.70 -11.20 7.57
N LEU A 860 -38.96 -10.60 6.40
CA LEU A 860 -40.26 -9.98 6.10
C LEU A 860 -41.38 -11.02 5.98
N GLN A 861 -41.12 -12.19 5.39
CA GLN A 861 -42.08 -13.30 5.34
C GLN A 861 -42.39 -13.87 6.73
N ASN A 862 -41.42 -13.85 7.65
CA ASN A 862 -41.63 -14.20 9.05
C ASN A 862 -42.48 -13.13 9.77
N GLU A 863 -42.17 -11.83 9.66
CA GLU A 863 -43.00 -10.73 10.24
C GLU A 863 -44.46 -10.80 9.72
N ARG A 864 -44.62 -11.07 8.42
CA ARG A 864 -45.92 -11.27 7.76
C ARG A 864 -46.70 -12.42 8.39
N SER A 865 -46.03 -13.54 8.63
CA SER A 865 -46.65 -14.76 9.20
C SER A 865 -46.98 -14.59 10.69
N GLU A 866 -46.13 -13.91 11.44
CA GLU A 866 -46.33 -13.60 12.85
C GLU A 866 -47.48 -12.62 13.06
N ARG A 867 -47.51 -11.48 12.37
CA ARG A 867 -48.61 -10.49 12.46
C ARG A 867 -49.98 -11.10 12.16
N ILE A 868 -50.07 -11.95 11.13
CA ILE A 868 -51.32 -12.64 10.80
C ILE A 868 -51.74 -13.58 11.93
N ARG A 869 -50.79 -14.35 12.50
CA ARG A 869 -51.05 -15.23 13.65
C ARG A 869 -51.54 -14.45 14.86
N THR A 870 -50.81 -13.41 15.29
CA THR A 870 -51.17 -12.59 16.47
C THR A 870 -52.53 -11.91 16.30
N LEU A 871 -52.89 -11.47 15.09
CA LEU A 871 -54.23 -10.95 14.82
C LEU A 871 -55.29 -12.03 15.01
N LEU A 872 -55.11 -13.22 14.42
CA LEU A 872 -56.08 -14.31 14.50
C LEU A 872 -56.23 -14.86 15.92
N GLU A 873 -55.14 -14.98 16.69
CA GLU A 873 -55.16 -15.38 18.10
C GLU A 873 -55.92 -14.36 18.96
N ARG A 874 -55.70 -13.06 18.75
CA ARG A 874 -56.46 -11.99 19.41
C ARG A 874 -57.95 -12.06 19.04
N GLN A 875 -58.28 -12.22 17.76
CA GLN A 875 -59.67 -12.29 17.29
C GLN A 875 -60.39 -13.54 17.84
N ALA A 876 -59.71 -14.68 17.92
CA ALA A 876 -60.25 -15.90 18.54
C ALA A 876 -60.54 -15.70 20.04
N SER A 877 -59.60 -15.09 20.79
CA SER A 877 -59.79 -14.78 22.22
C SER A 877 -60.92 -13.77 22.47
N GLU A 878 -61.07 -12.75 21.61
CA GLU A 878 -62.21 -11.83 21.66
C GLU A 878 -63.56 -12.56 21.42
N ILE A 879 -63.62 -13.52 20.49
CA ILE A 879 -64.82 -14.34 20.26
C ILE A 879 -65.12 -15.25 21.45
N GLU A 880 -64.11 -15.94 22.00
CA GLU A 880 -64.27 -16.83 23.16
C GLU A 880 -64.75 -16.05 24.39
N SER A 881 -64.18 -14.87 24.65
CA SER A 881 -64.63 -13.97 25.72
C SER A 881 -66.06 -13.48 25.48
N PHE A 882 -66.43 -13.13 24.25
CA PHE A 882 -67.78 -12.68 23.90
C PHE A 882 -68.82 -13.79 24.07
N ASP A 883 -68.53 -15.01 23.61
CA ASP A 883 -69.45 -16.14 23.73
C ASP A 883 -69.55 -16.61 25.19
N SER A 884 -68.45 -16.61 25.95
CA SER A 884 -68.45 -16.91 27.39
C SER A 884 -69.27 -15.92 28.21
N GLU A 885 -69.19 -14.62 27.90
CA GLU A 885 -70.06 -13.61 28.51
C GLU A 885 -71.54 -13.83 28.12
N SER A 886 -71.80 -14.19 26.86
CA SER A 886 -73.16 -14.48 26.38
C SER A 886 -73.79 -15.69 27.09
N LEU A 887 -73.01 -16.73 27.32
CA LEU A 887 -73.39 -17.93 28.09
C LEU A 887 -73.72 -17.58 29.54
N ARG A 888 -72.93 -16.70 30.19
CA ARG A 888 -73.23 -16.19 31.54
C ARG A 888 -74.53 -15.38 31.61
N LEU A 889 -74.92 -14.73 30.51
CA LEU A 889 -76.20 -14.02 30.38
C LEU A 889 -77.38 -14.95 29.98
N GLY A 890 -77.15 -16.26 29.87
CA GLY A 890 -78.19 -17.26 29.57
C GLY A 890 -78.44 -17.51 28.09
N PHE A 891 -77.64 -16.97 27.17
CA PHE A 891 -77.77 -17.21 25.74
C PHE A 891 -76.89 -18.38 25.29
N SER A 892 -77.47 -19.35 24.56
CA SER A 892 -76.70 -20.46 23.99
C SER A 892 -75.98 -20.05 22.70
N ASN A 893 -74.82 -20.62 22.43
CA ASN A 893 -74.04 -20.30 21.22
C ASN A 893 -74.82 -20.60 19.92
N MET A 894 -75.68 -21.62 19.91
CA MET A 894 -76.58 -21.88 18.76
C MET A 894 -77.57 -20.74 18.52
N ALA A 895 -78.17 -20.19 19.60
CA ALA A 895 -79.05 -19.03 19.49
C ALA A 895 -78.30 -17.78 19.00
N LEU A 896 -77.04 -17.59 19.39
CA LEU A 896 -76.21 -16.47 18.94
C LEU A 896 -75.78 -16.56 17.48
N MET A 897 -75.73 -17.77 16.91
CA MET A 897 -75.46 -18.00 15.48
C MET A 897 -76.72 -17.90 14.59
N GLY A 898 -77.91 -17.67 15.16
CA GLY A 898 -79.15 -17.48 14.41
C GLY A 898 -79.75 -18.75 13.81
N MET A 899 -79.33 -19.94 14.24
CA MET A 899 -79.89 -21.21 13.81
C MET A 899 -81.27 -21.45 14.45
N PRO A 900 -82.31 -21.89 13.71
CA PRO A 900 -83.61 -22.22 14.29
C PRO A 900 -83.51 -23.38 15.30
N GLY A 901 -84.05 -23.17 16.51
CA GLY A 901 -83.98 -24.12 17.61
C GLY A 901 -85.22 -25.01 17.75
N ASP A 902 -85.51 -25.85 16.76
CA ASP A 902 -86.60 -26.86 16.85
C ASP A 902 -86.19 -28.06 17.73
N ALA A 903 -86.28 -27.91 19.05
CA ALA A 903 -86.40 -29.03 20.00
C ALA A 903 -86.81 -28.57 21.41
N TYR A 904 -88.09 -28.73 21.77
CA TYR A 904 -88.50 -28.80 23.18
C TYR A 904 -89.35 -30.07 23.44
N ALA A 905 -88.69 -31.06 24.05
CA ALA A 905 -89.23 -32.21 24.79
C ALA A 905 -90.44 -33.00 24.27
N LYS A 906 -90.19 -34.29 23.93
CA LYS A 906 -91.09 -35.41 24.26
C LYS A 906 -90.31 -36.72 24.42
N GLN A 907 -90.87 -37.69 25.15
CA GLN A 907 -90.18 -38.90 25.62
C GLN A 907 -90.38 -40.11 24.68
N GLY A 908 -89.41 -41.03 24.62
CA GLY A 908 -89.61 -42.38 24.03
C GLY A 908 -88.33 -43.11 23.57
N PHE A 909 -88.12 -44.33 24.09
CA PHE A 909 -87.17 -45.35 23.58
C PHE A 909 -87.92 -46.33 22.64
N PRO A 910 -87.27 -47.23 21.86
CA PRO A 910 -85.95 -47.18 21.20
C PRO A 910 -85.92 -47.76 19.75
N ASN A 911 -84.71 -47.75 19.14
CA ASN A 911 -84.13 -48.79 18.25
C ASN A 911 -84.14 -48.60 16.70
N ALA A 912 -83.03 -49.07 16.09
CA ALA A 912 -82.74 -49.36 14.68
C ALA A 912 -82.54 -48.23 13.61
N GLN A 913 -81.63 -48.53 12.67
CA GLN A 913 -81.06 -47.77 11.54
C GLN A 913 -81.99 -47.75 10.27
N PRO A 914 -81.71 -47.06 9.12
CA PRO A 914 -80.39 -46.70 8.55
C PRO A 914 -80.21 -45.41 7.68
N SER A 915 -79.01 -45.31 7.09
CA SER A 915 -78.63 -44.67 5.79
C SER A 915 -78.59 -43.13 5.60
N SER A 916 -77.35 -42.61 5.54
CA SER A 916 -76.76 -41.65 4.55
C SER A 916 -77.60 -40.48 3.99
N SER A 917 -77.10 -39.24 3.94
CA SER A 917 -75.83 -38.88 3.26
C SER A 917 -75.36 -37.42 3.50
N ARG A 918 -74.08 -37.13 3.18
CA ARG A 918 -73.38 -35.84 2.83
C ARG A 918 -74.01 -34.50 3.32
N SER A 919 -73.27 -33.54 3.90
CA SER A 919 -71.85 -33.19 3.72
C SER A 919 -71.31 -32.35 4.91
N VAL A 920 -70.04 -32.51 5.31
CA VAL A 920 -69.37 -31.81 6.44
C VAL A 920 -67.86 -31.64 6.18
N GLY A 921 -67.24 -30.61 6.77
CA GLY A 921 -65.78 -30.39 6.84
C GLY A 921 -65.31 -29.30 5.86
N HIS A 922 -64.72 -28.17 6.25
CA HIS A 922 -64.03 -27.76 7.49
C HIS A 922 -62.78 -28.58 7.83
N TRP A 923 -61.65 -27.89 7.95
CA TRP A 923 -60.31 -28.46 8.13
C TRP A 923 -59.83 -28.27 9.57
N SER A 924 -58.98 -29.16 10.06
CA SER A 924 -58.20 -28.97 11.29
C SER A 924 -56.85 -29.68 11.20
N HIS A 925 -55.88 -29.28 12.02
CA HIS A 925 -54.48 -29.67 11.88
C HIS A 925 -54.15 -31.10 12.33
N GLY A 926 -53.15 -31.70 11.69
CA GLY A 926 -52.33 -32.78 12.23
C GLY A 926 -50.85 -32.45 12.04
N VAL A 927 -50.03 -32.66 13.07
CA VAL A 927 -48.58 -32.40 13.05
C VAL A 927 -47.82 -33.70 13.24
N HIS A 928 -46.82 -33.97 12.41
CA HIS A 928 -45.73 -34.92 12.73
C HIS A 928 -44.43 -34.60 11.98
N GLN A 929 -43.31 -35.00 12.58
CA GLN A 929 -41.95 -34.85 12.04
C GLN A 929 -41.50 -36.14 11.35
N GLN A 930 -40.58 -36.04 10.38
CA GLN A 930 -39.43 -36.97 10.23
C GLN A 930 -38.38 -36.44 9.24
N ASN A 931 -37.18 -37.04 9.27
CA ASN A 931 -35.97 -36.57 8.58
C ASN A 931 -35.89 -36.97 7.09
N PRO A 932 -35.05 -36.29 6.28
CA PRO A 932 -34.93 -36.51 4.84
C PRO A 932 -33.81 -37.49 4.44
N SER A 933 -34.02 -38.26 3.35
CA SER A 933 -32.92 -38.90 2.60
C SER A 933 -33.32 -39.32 1.17
N SER A 934 -32.71 -38.69 0.15
CA SER A 934 -32.59 -39.15 -1.27
C SER A 934 -33.86 -39.50 -2.07
N GLN A 935 -34.10 -39.01 -3.30
CA GLN A 935 -33.33 -39.39 -4.50
C GLN A 935 -33.65 -38.53 -5.75
N GLN A 936 -32.64 -38.44 -6.64
CA GLN A 936 -32.67 -38.37 -8.12
C GLN A 936 -33.33 -37.19 -8.89
N LEU A 937 -32.61 -36.75 -9.93
CA LEU A 937 -33.04 -35.75 -10.92
C LEU A 937 -33.54 -36.43 -12.22
N PRO A 938 -34.45 -35.80 -12.98
CA PRO A 938 -34.69 -36.13 -14.39
C PRO A 938 -33.73 -35.36 -15.31
N ARG A 939 -32.98 -36.07 -16.17
CA ARG A 939 -32.30 -35.47 -17.34
C ARG A 939 -33.30 -35.27 -18.48
N ARG A 940 -33.14 -34.19 -19.26
CA ARG A 940 -33.61 -34.12 -20.66
C ARG A 940 -32.53 -33.53 -21.57
N SER A 941 -32.66 -33.85 -22.86
CA SER A 941 -31.61 -33.79 -23.88
C SER A 941 -31.60 -32.50 -24.69
N HIS A 942 -30.40 -32.02 -25.05
CA HIS A 942 -30.19 -31.12 -26.18
C HIS A 942 -29.82 -31.92 -27.44
N ASN A 943 -30.24 -31.42 -28.61
CA ASN A 943 -29.89 -31.99 -29.90
C ASN A 943 -28.48 -31.54 -30.35
N SER A 944 -27.74 -32.43 -31.01
CA SER A 944 -26.48 -32.12 -31.70
C SER A 944 -26.68 -32.18 -33.22
N SER A 945 -26.45 -31.06 -33.92
CA SER A 945 -26.45 -30.99 -35.38
C SER A 945 -25.04 -31.14 -35.94
N SER A 946 -24.81 -32.17 -36.76
CA SER A 946 -23.50 -32.46 -37.36
C SER A 946 -23.46 -32.14 -38.86
N SER A 947 -22.55 -31.27 -39.28
CA SER A 947 -22.24 -31.02 -40.70
C SER A 947 -20.76 -30.65 -40.88
N SER A 948 -19.96 -31.55 -41.45
CA SER A 948 -18.59 -31.29 -41.88
C SER A 948 -18.30 -32.15 -43.11
N GLY A 949 -17.95 -31.52 -44.22
CA GLY A 949 -17.85 -32.18 -45.53
C GLY A 949 -16.53 -32.92 -45.77
N ILE A 950 -16.63 -33.95 -46.61
CA ILE A 950 -15.54 -34.76 -47.18
C ILE A 950 -14.49 -33.87 -47.87
N SER A 951 -13.20 -34.19 -47.70
CA SER A 951 -12.19 -33.97 -48.73
C SER A 951 -11.20 -35.14 -48.78
N SER A 952 -10.81 -35.55 -49.98
CA SER A 952 -9.87 -36.65 -50.22
C SER A 952 -9.00 -36.33 -51.43
N GLY A 953 -7.68 -36.35 -51.26
CA GLY A 953 -6.74 -36.11 -52.36
C GLY A 953 -5.28 -36.23 -51.93
N MET A 954 -4.52 -37.06 -52.64
CA MET A 954 -3.05 -37.16 -52.56
C MET A 954 -2.45 -36.47 -53.78
N GLY A 955 -1.26 -35.86 -53.69
CA GLY A 955 -0.61 -35.31 -54.90
C GLY A 955 0.68 -34.49 -54.68
N ASP A 956 1.81 -35.13 -54.99
CA ASP A 956 3.14 -34.63 -55.37
C ASP A 956 3.49 -33.11 -55.46
N ARG A 957 4.71 -32.80 -54.99
CA ARG A 957 5.75 -31.92 -55.59
C ARG A 957 5.37 -30.50 -56.09
N ARG A 958 6.01 -29.50 -55.48
CA ARG A 958 7.38 -29.09 -55.89
C ARG A 958 8.11 -28.31 -54.80
#